data_AF-A0A842M7V3-F1
#
_entry.id   AF-A0A842M7V3-F1
#
_cell.length_a   1.000
_cell.length_b   1.000
_cell.length_c   1.000
_cell.angle_alpha   90.00
_cell.angle_beta   90.00
_cell.angle_gamma   90.00
#
_symmetry.space_group_name_H-M   'P 1'
#
loop_
_entity.id
_entity.type
_entity.pdbx_description
1 polymer ?
#
loop_
_entity_poly.entity_id
_entity_poly.type
_entity_poly.pdbx_seq_one_letter_code
_entity_poly.pdbx_strand_id
1 'polypeptide(L)'
;MSNIKNIRKRRKEVLLGEIGALLHDIGKLHPNFIGTNSIEKMPPRFFHANIDDFLKTELISALKAFEDLEINVEPIRIYNIISEHHRNNVLQGCDRKDSADDKGIVRRKQSITDTVISSPFGYPKEKIHLNCLQKEFDDLQTILVRLFKDYISGVVNLSLFRRMLMKEVQVFFSHGLGETRIPSNDVTLWDHSYSTASRFKSLLVAKLYGADTKDPELRIFGIFWNGIEFINKGRKIAEIKARKEIIERIKEKLKGKFEDEIPVGNSIYEDINGICFTFPEFERAEELANQCAKEACEIVLEESENELWPFFTLSKPSKTLTVLASELKFASSRGAYPKITPALFIDKKQKKIIADNPEMPTPQEGEDICPLCRLRAKPIEKERCEICSERIQGRLANWSNKKENTIWIDEVADKNNRIALIALNFDLDKWFDGTMVGTIYSQTYKDWKGSKKWNKANNVLRDSIEPNRESVYRIVDDILNDRNSNEDRAKLLDTFFEEGIGLNKDSLETHLQNIEENIGADLNKENLATYLFTQNPSPARLYRIWKETEEFFDLVINEITDKIYAYRWKRIGFSIDIPELKSRLKKEYKDIKNLEKSSLIIKISGLDPETLLVFHDRNGKFYTIESLEKFKFNNKTGEEAVKEALKQGIKHLALEDEPEKNLIDVGKTIKTEKNLYFEKYYPLIEINRSPLSLRFIVPALDSVKIIEMIAELYNERFKKVLGKLPLNLRLLVAKRKFPLYILLEAEKRMLKDEEFKKQTPMDPWWSVERLDEHYSFYPTKKIDGKKYTLDDLSPLSRGKTFYLYPGYFDFELLSATTDRYKIYYEGKNRGHEDHRLFSGRPLYFHQIPQILELWGILSSNLSNSQINFIEKALTSKLREWKNVKDENKENTFRIFAETTLKDAFGRKWDGLREETRFFLISSSLNMLLLDTINLFTHVTGVPEDE
;
A
#
# COMPACT_ATOMS: atom_id res chain seq x y z
N MET A 1 -37.75 1.88 -18.59
CA MET A 1 -36.62 2.81 -18.85
C MET A 1 -35.37 2.22 -18.22
N SER A 2 -34.19 2.26 -18.88
CA SER A 2 -32.93 1.80 -18.27
C SER A 2 -32.66 2.57 -16.97
N ASN A 3 -32.26 1.88 -15.89
CA ASN A 3 -31.99 2.49 -14.58
C ASN A 3 -30.87 3.54 -14.69
N ILE A 4 -29.85 3.27 -15.50
CA ILE A 4 -28.79 4.24 -15.83
C ILE A 4 -29.36 5.54 -16.43
N LYS A 5 -30.34 5.45 -17.33
CA LYS A 5 -30.92 6.64 -17.98
C LYS A 5 -31.63 7.56 -16.98
N ASN A 6 -32.27 7.00 -15.96
CA ASN A 6 -32.94 7.80 -14.93
C ASN A 6 -31.91 8.49 -14.01
N ILE A 7 -30.85 7.77 -13.62
CA ILE A 7 -29.75 8.32 -12.82
C ILE A 7 -29.07 9.48 -13.57
N ARG A 8 -28.77 9.31 -14.86
CA ARG A 8 -28.20 10.38 -15.70
C ARG A 8 -29.07 11.64 -15.75
N LYS A 9 -30.41 11.49 -15.78
CA LYS A 9 -31.34 12.64 -15.76
C LYS A 9 -31.30 13.41 -14.44
N ARG A 10 -31.03 12.72 -13.34
CA ARG A 10 -30.98 13.28 -11.97
C ARG A 10 -29.55 13.50 -11.46
N ARG A 11 -28.60 13.56 -12.39
CA ARG A 11 -27.17 13.67 -12.10
C ARG A 11 -26.84 14.95 -11.32
N LYS A 12 -27.46 16.09 -11.67
CA LYS A 12 -27.18 17.38 -11.01
C LYS A 12 -27.55 17.31 -9.53
N GLU A 13 -28.73 16.77 -9.25
CA GLU A 13 -29.28 16.61 -7.90
C GLU A 13 -28.40 15.71 -7.04
N VAL A 14 -28.00 14.53 -7.55
CA VAL A 14 -27.16 13.58 -6.80
C VAL A 14 -25.78 14.17 -6.49
N LEU A 15 -25.14 14.84 -7.47
CA LEU A 15 -23.79 15.39 -7.27
C LEU A 15 -23.77 16.63 -6.36
N LEU A 16 -24.80 17.49 -6.41
CA LEU A 16 -24.89 18.61 -5.48
C LEU A 16 -25.21 18.14 -4.06
N GLY A 17 -26.03 17.08 -3.92
CA GLY A 17 -26.25 16.41 -2.64
C GLY A 17 -24.98 15.83 -2.04
N GLU A 18 -24.15 15.17 -2.85
CA GLU A 18 -22.82 14.70 -2.43
C GLU A 18 -21.93 15.86 -1.96
N ILE A 19 -21.86 16.96 -2.71
CA ILE A 19 -21.05 18.13 -2.33
C ILE A 19 -21.52 18.72 -0.99
N GLY A 20 -22.83 18.82 -0.78
CA GLY A 20 -23.38 19.24 0.52
C GLY A 20 -22.99 18.29 1.64
N ALA A 21 -23.12 16.98 1.43
CA ALA A 21 -22.73 15.96 2.42
C ALA A 21 -21.23 15.93 2.68
N LEU A 22 -20.38 16.24 1.69
CA LEU A 22 -18.94 16.33 1.87
C LEU A 22 -18.55 17.53 2.75
N LEU A 23 -19.30 18.63 2.66
CA LEU A 23 -19.05 19.87 3.40
C LEU A 23 -19.82 19.97 4.72
N HIS A 24 -20.65 18.97 5.07
CA HIS A 24 -21.60 19.07 6.19
C HIS A 24 -20.95 19.41 7.53
N ASP A 25 -19.72 18.95 7.71
CA ASP A 25 -18.93 19.06 8.93
C ASP A 25 -17.78 20.09 8.83
N ILE A 26 -17.84 21.01 7.85
CA ILE A 26 -16.78 22.02 7.63
C ILE A 26 -16.43 22.81 8.90
N GLY A 27 -17.38 23.00 9.82
CA GLY A 27 -17.14 23.67 11.10
C GLY A 27 -16.17 22.92 12.03
N LYS A 28 -15.96 21.61 11.86
CA LYS A 28 -14.97 20.85 12.64
C LYS A 28 -13.53 21.25 12.32
N LEU A 29 -13.29 21.88 11.16
CA LEU A 29 -11.98 22.44 10.80
C LEU A 29 -11.68 23.74 11.56
N HIS A 30 -12.68 24.40 12.15
CA HIS A 30 -12.46 25.62 12.92
C HIS A 30 -11.75 25.31 14.25
N PRO A 31 -10.71 26.07 14.68
CA PRO A 31 -9.94 25.80 15.91
C PRO A 31 -10.79 25.67 17.19
N ASN A 32 -11.85 26.47 17.32
CA ASN A 32 -12.82 26.37 18.41
C ASN A 32 -13.47 24.99 18.57
N PHE A 33 -13.55 24.16 17.52
CA PHE A 33 -14.04 22.79 17.63
C PHE A 33 -13.09 21.94 18.49
N ILE A 34 -11.78 21.99 18.21
CA ILE A 34 -10.75 21.34 19.04
C ILE A 34 -10.77 21.96 20.43
N GLY A 35 -10.78 23.29 20.51
CA GLY A 35 -10.82 24.04 21.75
C GLY A 35 -11.95 23.61 22.70
N THR A 36 -13.17 23.50 22.18
CA THR A 36 -14.36 23.05 22.94
C THR A 36 -14.27 21.58 23.38
N ASN A 37 -13.69 20.73 22.52
CA ASN A 37 -13.60 19.30 22.79
C ASN A 37 -12.35 18.89 23.59
N SER A 38 -11.42 19.81 23.82
CA SER A 38 -10.21 19.61 24.62
C SER A 38 -10.47 19.36 26.12
N ILE A 39 -9.38 19.12 26.85
CA ILE A 39 -9.34 19.09 28.32
C ILE A 39 -9.68 20.48 28.88
N GLU A 40 -9.13 21.53 28.28
CA GLU A 40 -9.25 22.92 28.71
C GLU A 40 -10.65 23.50 28.43
N LYS A 41 -11.35 23.00 27.41
CA LYS A 41 -12.68 23.47 26.97
C LYS A 41 -12.70 24.97 26.69
N MET A 42 -11.78 25.42 25.85
CA MET A 42 -11.63 26.83 25.47
C MET A 42 -11.77 27.00 23.95
N PRO A 43 -12.88 27.59 23.45
CA PRO A 43 -13.99 28.15 24.20
C PRO A 43 -14.89 27.07 24.85
N PRO A 44 -15.75 27.43 25.83
CA PRO A 44 -16.62 26.45 26.49
C PRO A 44 -17.68 25.82 25.59
N ARG A 45 -18.05 26.51 24.51
CA ARG A 45 -19.10 26.07 23.59
C ARG A 45 -18.81 26.57 22.18
N PHE A 46 -18.96 25.68 21.21
CA PHE A 46 -18.88 25.97 19.78
C PHE A 46 -19.85 25.05 19.05
N PHE A 47 -20.67 25.61 18.17
CA PHE A 47 -21.65 24.86 17.39
C PHE A 47 -21.18 24.79 15.94
N HIS A 48 -20.50 23.71 15.58
CA HIS A 48 -19.92 23.53 14.24
C HIS A 48 -20.96 23.52 13.11
N ALA A 49 -22.23 23.21 13.40
CA ALA A 49 -23.34 23.26 12.44
C ALA A 49 -23.87 24.68 12.18
N ASN A 50 -23.63 25.63 13.08
CA ASN A 50 -24.12 27.02 12.95
C ASN A 50 -23.20 27.84 12.03
N ILE A 51 -23.14 27.46 10.76
CA ILE A 51 -22.16 28.00 9.81
C ILE A 51 -22.24 29.51 9.59
N ASP A 52 -23.42 30.14 9.75
CA ASP A 52 -23.59 31.59 9.64
C ASP A 52 -22.85 32.37 10.75
N ASP A 53 -22.52 31.71 11.88
CA ASP A 53 -21.84 32.35 13.02
C ASP A 53 -20.34 32.57 12.75
N PHE A 54 -19.73 31.82 11.83
CA PHE A 54 -18.27 31.79 11.67
C PHE A 54 -17.73 31.68 10.23
N LEU A 55 -18.55 31.29 9.24
CA LEU A 55 -18.09 31.31 7.84
C LEU A 55 -18.16 32.72 7.24
N LYS A 56 -17.28 33.00 6.28
CA LYS A 56 -17.29 34.24 5.49
C LYS A 56 -18.65 34.45 4.83
N THR A 57 -19.18 35.68 4.92
CA THR A 57 -20.47 36.05 4.33
C THR A 57 -20.54 35.73 2.84
N GLU A 58 -19.45 35.91 2.08
CA GLU A 58 -19.44 35.57 0.65
C GLU A 58 -19.62 34.06 0.40
N LEU A 59 -19.09 33.21 1.28
CA LEU A 59 -19.25 31.76 1.17
C LEU A 59 -20.70 31.38 1.48
N ILE A 60 -21.27 31.92 2.56
CA ILE A 60 -22.68 31.71 2.90
C ILE A 60 -23.60 32.14 1.75
N SER A 61 -23.37 33.32 1.16
CA SER A 61 -24.12 33.77 -0.01
C SER A 61 -23.99 32.81 -1.18
N ALA A 62 -22.79 32.29 -1.45
CA ALA A 62 -22.56 31.33 -2.52
C ALA A 62 -23.28 29.99 -2.27
N LEU A 63 -23.28 29.48 -1.03
CA LEU A 63 -24.00 28.26 -0.64
C LEU A 63 -25.53 28.42 -0.77
N LYS A 64 -26.06 29.61 -0.46
CA LYS A 64 -27.49 29.92 -0.54
C LYS A 64 -27.99 30.14 -1.99
N ALA A 65 -27.09 30.41 -2.93
CA ALA A 65 -27.41 30.74 -4.33
C ALA A 65 -27.87 29.53 -5.18
N PHE A 66 -27.74 28.31 -4.69
CA PHE A 66 -28.20 27.12 -5.40
C PHE A 66 -29.71 26.99 -5.37
N GLU A 67 -30.29 26.61 -6.51
CA GLU A 67 -31.72 26.31 -6.68
C GLU A 67 -32.18 25.21 -5.71
N ASP A 68 -33.45 25.27 -5.30
CA ASP A 68 -34.11 24.19 -4.57
C ASP A 68 -34.33 23.01 -5.53
N LEU A 69 -33.49 21.99 -5.42
CA LEU A 69 -33.63 20.72 -6.13
C LEU A 69 -34.32 19.70 -5.22
N GLU A 70 -34.97 18.70 -5.81
CA GLU A 70 -35.64 17.65 -5.03
C GLU A 70 -35.42 16.24 -5.59
N ILE A 71 -35.26 15.28 -4.69
CA ILE A 71 -35.27 13.84 -4.97
C ILE A 71 -36.39 13.20 -4.14
N ASN A 72 -37.50 12.84 -4.80
CA ASN A 72 -38.68 12.24 -4.14
C ASN A 72 -39.05 12.94 -2.82
N VAL A 73 -39.29 14.26 -2.90
CA VAL A 73 -39.67 15.15 -1.78
C VAL A 73 -38.52 15.48 -0.79
N GLU A 74 -37.31 14.94 -0.99
CA GLU A 74 -36.12 15.39 -0.24
C GLU A 74 -35.55 16.66 -0.86
N PRO A 75 -35.50 17.79 -0.14
CA PRO A 75 -34.87 19.00 -0.63
C PRO A 75 -33.35 18.83 -0.65
N ILE A 76 -32.75 19.02 -1.82
CA ILE A 76 -31.31 18.99 -2.06
C ILE A 76 -30.82 20.42 -2.17
N ARG A 77 -30.50 21.01 -1.01
CA ARG A 77 -29.91 22.34 -0.92
C ARG A 77 -28.63 22.29 -0.10
N ILE A 78 -27.50 22.63 -0.73
CA ILE A 78 -26.17 22.54 -0.11
C ILE A 78 -26.14 23.25 1.25
N TYR A 79 -26.66 24.49 1.32
CA TYR A 79 -26.72 25.23 2.58
C TYR A 79 -27.47 24.46 3.69
N ASN A 80 -28.68 23.95 3.43
CA ASN A 80 -29.47 23.21 4.42
C ASN A 80 -28.83 21.86 4.78
N ILE A 81 -28.24 21.18 3.80
CA ILE A 81 -27.50 19.94 4.06
C ILE A 81 -26.39 20.20 5.07
N ILE A 82 -25.74 21.37 5.04
CA ILE A 82 -24.70 21.74 6.01
C ILE A 82 -25.29 22.28 7.32
N SER A 83 -26.20 23.27 7.27
CA SER A 83 -26.69 23.96 8.48
C SER A 83 -27.72 23.15 9.27
N GLU A 84 -28.39 22.19 8.64
CA GLU A 84 -29.46 21.39 9.20
C GLU A 84 -29.13 19.89 9.19
N HIS A 85 -27.87 19.47 9.06
CA HIS A 85 -27.50 18.04 9.05
C HIS A 85 -27.93 17.30 10.35
N HIS A 86 -28.07 18.01 11.48
CA HIS A 86 -28.65 17.45 12.70
C HIS A 86 -30.19 17.39 12.72
N ARG A 87 -30.87 17.77 11.63
CA ARG A 87 -32.33 17.77 11.46
C ARG A 87 -32.78 17.14 10.14
N ASN A 88 -31.90 16.99 9.15
CA ASN A 88 -32.17 16.29 7.89
C ASN A 88 -32.24 14.78 8.12
N ASN A 89 -33.38 14.14 7.87
CA ASN A 89 -33.60 12.74 8.23
C ASN A 89 -32.66 11.74 7.51
N VAL A 90 -32.24 12.02 6.26
CA VAL A 90 -31.41 11.08 5.48
C VAL A 90 -29.92 11.28 5.79
N LEU A 91 -29.42 12.52 5.72
CA LEU A 91 -28.00 12.79 6.02
C LEU A 91 -27.69 12.52 7.49
N GLN A 92 -28.59 12.88 8.41
CA GLN A 92 -28.43 12.57 9.84
C GLN A 92 -28.28 11.07 10.08
N GLY A 93 -29.02 10.23 9.34
CA GLY A 93 -28.90 8.79 9.43
C GLY A 93 -27.51 8.30 9.01
N CYS A 94 -26.93 8.91 7.96
CA CYS A 94 -25.57 8.62 7.52
C CYS A 94 -24.53 9.06 8.56
N ASP A 95 -24.55 10.34 8.94
CA ASP A 95 -23.59 10.93 9.89
C ASP A 95 -23.62 10.19 11.23
N ARG A 96 -24.81 9.92 11.79
CA ARG A 96 -24.91 9.17 13.05
C ARG A 96 -24.33 7.76 12.96
N LYS A 97 -24.56 7.04 11.86
CA LYS A 97 -24.00 5.70 11.66
C LYS A 97 -22.49 5.74 11.52
N ASP A 98 -21.99 6.56 10.60
CA ASP A 98 -20.55 6.68 10.35
C ASP A 98 -19.85 7.18 11.61
N SER A 99 -20.40 8.18 12.31
CA SER A 99 -19.87 8.67 13.58
C SER A 99 -19.86 7.62 14.69
N ALA A 100 -20.92 6.80 14.82
CA ALA A 100 -20.97 5.73 15.81
C ALA A 100 -19.91 4.64 15.52
N ASP A 101 -19.78 4.23 14.25
CA ASP A 101 -18.80 3.23 13.82
C ASP A 101 -17.36 3.78 13.98
N ASP A 102 -17.12 5.04 13.60
CA ASP A 102 -15.82 5.71 13.66
C ASP A 102 -15.36 5.89 15.10
N LYS A 103 -16.23 6.39 15.98
CA LYS A 103 -15.85 6.72 17.36
C LYS A 103 -15.62 5.49 18.21
N GLY A 104 -16.46 4.46 18.06
CA GLY A 104 -16.64 3.47 19.11
C GLY A 104 -16.96 4.16 20.44
N ILE A 105 -16.44 3.65 21.55
CA ILE A 105 -16.64 4.27 22.87
C ILE A 105 -15.33 4.89 23.38
N VAL A 106 -15.22 6.21 23.23
CA VAL A 106 -14.01 6.97 23.59
C VAL A 106 -14.24 8.03 24.66
N ARG A 107 -13.23 8.22 25.53
CA ARG A 107 -13.32 9.11 26.69
C ARG A 107 -12.18 10.14 26.79
N ARG A 108 -10.97 9.79 26.36
CA ARG A 108 -9.76 10.58 26.64
C ARG A 108 -9.65 11.79 25.72
N LYS A 109 -9.95 12.97 26.25
CA LYS A 109 -9.75 14.26 25.57
C LYS A 109 -8.26 14.58 25.43
N GLN A 110 -7.91 15.29 24.37
CA GLN A 110 -6.57 15.83 24.15
C GLN A 110 -6.48 17.26 24.70
N SER A 111 -5.27 17.71 25.04
CA SER A 111 -5.01 19.12 25.39
C SER A 111 -4.95 19.96 24.12
N ILE A 112 -5.39 21.22 24.17
CA ILE A 112 -5.21 22.19 23.06
C ILE A 112 -3.75 22.36 22.64
N THR A 113 -2.79 22.14 23.56
CA THR A 113 -1.35 22.31 23.30
C THR A 113 -0.68 21.06 22.75
N ASP A 114 -1.39 19.93 22.78
CA ASP A 114 -0.87 18.61 22.40
C ASP A 114 -1.95 17.76 21.70
N THR A 115 -2.73 18.40 20.83
CA THR A 115 -3.70 17.70 19.98
C THR A 115 -2.96 17.08 18.80
N VAL A 116 -3.14 15.78 18.59
CA VAL A 116 -2.46 15.00 17.57
C VAL A 116 -3.48 14.23 16.72
N ILE A 117 -3.24 14.15 15.42
CA ILE A 117 -3.83 13.16 14.53
C ILE A 117 -2.95 11.91 14.61
N SER A 118 -3.51 10.78 15.03
CA SER A 118 -2.78 9.50 15.10
C SER A 118 -3.07 8.67 13.85
N SER A 119 -2.24 7.71 13.45
CA SER A 119 -2.62 6.67 12.49
C SER A 119 -3.55 5.63 13.15
N PRO A 120 -4.25 4.77 12.41
CA PRO A 120 -5.02 3.65 12.96
C PRO A 120 -4.14 2.64 13.70
N PHE A 121 -2.83 2.70 13.48
CA PHE A 121 -1.81 1.92 14.17
C PHE A 121 -1.19 2.65 15.37
N GLY A 122 -1.74 3.83 15.72
CA GLY A 122 -1.37 4.62 16.89
C GLY A 122 -0.11 5.48 16.74
N TYR A 123 0.43 5.64 15.51
CA TYR A 123 1.58 6.50 15.22
C TYR A 123 1.14 7.98 15.22
N PRO A 124 1.79 8.89 15.98
CA PRO A 124 1.44 10.31 15.98
C PRO A 124 1.86 10.96 14.65
N LYS A 125 0.89 11.18 13.75
CA LYS A 125 1.15 11.69 12.39
C LYS A 125 1.45 13.17 12.37
N GLU A 126 0.57 13.91 12.99
CA GLU A 126 0.53 15.35 12.86
C GLU A 126 0.12 15.96 14.19
N LYS A 127 0.89 16.93 14.65
CA LYS A 127 0.51 17.77 15.79
C LYS A 127 -0.22 18.99 15.26
N ILE A 128 -1.47 19.17 15.69
CA ILE A 128 -2.29 20.30 15.25
C ILE A 128 -1.92 21.54 16.05
N HIS A 129 -1.52 22.59 15.34
CA HIS A 129 -1.35 23.92 15.88
C HIS A 129 -2.56 24.78 15.51
N LEU A 130 -3.32 25.26 16.51
CA LEU A 130 -4.58 25.98 16.30
C LEU A 130 -4.45 27.21 15.37
N ASN A 131 -3.31 27.93 15.41
CA ASN A 131 -3.07 29.06 14.51
C ASN A 131 -2.88 28.63 13.05
N CYS A 132 -2.22 27.49 12.81
CA CYS A 132 -2.07 26.92 11.48
C CYS A 132 -3.43 26.43 10.95
N LEU A 133 -4.20 25.77 11.81
CA LEU A 133 -5.54 25.30 11.48
C LEU A 133 -6.50 26.47 11.16
N GLN A 134 -6.40 27.59 11.87
CA GLN A 134 -7.16 28.81 11.54
C GLN A 134 -6.85 29.29 10.12
N LYS A 135 -5.55 29.35 9.77
CA LYS A 135 -5.11 29.77 8.45
C LYS A 135 -5.63 28.82 7.37
N GLU A 136 -5.51 27.51 7.58
CA GLU A 136 -6.04 26.50 6.67
C GLU A 136 -7.55 26.63 6.45
N PHE A 137 -8.30 26.91 7.53
CA PHE A 137 -9.72 27.17 7.46
C PHE A 137 -10.06 28.43 6.64
N ASP A 138 -9.31 29.52 6.82
CA ASP A 138 -9.50 30.77 6.07
C ASP A 138 -9.11 30.65 4.58
N ASP A 139 -8.06 29.89 4.28
CA ASP A 139 -7.61 29.57 2.93
C ASP A 139 -8.65 28.70 2.21
N LEU A 140 -9.15 27.64 2.85
CA LEU A 140 -10.22 26.79 2.32
C LEU A 140 -11.46 27.61 1.98
N GLN A 141 -11.91 28.48 2.89
CA GLN A 141 -13.09 29.33 2.63
C GLN A 141 -12.89 30.21 1.38
N THR A 142 -11.70 30.78 1.22
CA THR A 142 -11.36 31.63 0.05
C THR A 142 -11.41 30.82 -1.25
N ILE A 143 -10.87 29.60 -1.23
CA ILE A 143 -10.90 28.68 -2.37
C ILE A 143 -12.34 28.26 -2.69
N LEU A 144 -13.13 27.88 -1.69
CA LEU A 144 -14.53 27.50 -1.88
C LEU A 144 -15.35 28.65 -2.48
N VAL A 145 -15.21 29.88 -1.97
CA VAL A 145 -15.89 31.07 -2.53
C VAL A 145 -15.60 31.19 -4.03
N ARG A 146 -14.33 31.03 -4.43
CA ARG A 146 -13.94 31.08 -5.84
C ARG A 146 -14.59 29.96 -6.64
N LEU A 147 -14.46 28.70 -6.20
CA LEU A 147 -14.99 27.54 -6.92
C LEU A 147 -16.51 27.62 -7.10
N PHE A 148 -17.24 28.01 -6.05
CA PHE A 148 -18.68 28.20 -6.10
C PHE A 148 -19.06 29.32 -7.07
N LYS A 149 -18.38 30.47 -7.02
CA LYS A 149 -18.63 31.58 -7.95
C LYS A 149 -18.36 31.17 -9.41
N ASP A 150 -17.23 30.50 -9.68
CA ASP A 150 -16.86 30.03 -11.01
C ASP A 150 -17.91 29.05 -11.57
N TYR A 151 -18.48 28.18 -10.74
CA TYR A 151 -19.57 27.29 -11.15
C TYR A 151 -20.87 28.05 -11.41
N ILE A 152 -21.28 28.92 -10.48
CA ILE A 152 -22.53 29.71 -10.58
C ILE A 152 -22.50 30.62 -11.83
N SER A 153 -21.34 31.21 -12.15
CA SER A 153 -21.17 32.05 -13.33
C SER A 153 -21.00 31.26 -14.63
N GLY A 154 -21.02 29.92 -14.59
CA GLY A 154 -20.86 29.05 -15.74
C GLY A 154 -19.44 28.98 -16.33
N VAL A 155 -18.43 29.45 -15.59
CA VAL A 155 -17.01 29.38 -16.00
C VAL A 155 -16.53 27.93 -16.00
N VAL A 156 -16.99 27.13 -15.03
CA VAL A 156 -16.71 25.69 -14.95
C VAL A 156 -18.00 24.87 -14.97
N ASN A 157 -17.95 23.69 -15.60
CA ASN A 157 -19.07 22.75 -15.58
C ASN A 157 -19.11 21.95 -14.27
N LEU A 158 -20.22 21.24 -14.02
CA LEU A 158 -20.45 20.47 -12.79
C LEU A 158 -19.37 19.41 -12.53
N SER A 159 -18.90 18.70 -13.58
CA SER A 159 -17.87 17.67 -13.45
C SER A 159 -16.54 18.26 -12.95
N LEU A 160 -16.13 19.38 -13.54
CA LEU A 160 -14.91 20.06 -13.16
C LEU A 160 -15.03 20.71 -11.78
N PHE A 161 -16.18 21.34 -11.49
CA PHE A 161 -16.48 21.90 -10.16
C PHE A 161 -16.38 20.85 -9.06
N ARG A 162 -17.07 19.70 -9.21
CA ARG A 162 -16.99 18.57 -8.28
C ARG A 162 -15.55 18.13 -8.06
N ARG A 163 -14.81 17.88 -9.14
CA ARG A 163 -13.43 17.38 -9.08
C ARG A 163 -12.49 18.34 -8.36
N MET A 164 -12.58 19.64 -8.68
CA MET A 164 -11.77 20.67 -8.03
C MET A 164 -12.14 20.78 -6.55
N LEU A 165 -13.43 20.86 -6.22
CA LEU A 165 -13.89 20.97 -4.83
C LEU A 165 -13.45 19.78 -3.98
N MET A 166 -13.65 18.54 -4.46
CA MET A 166 -13.22 17.35 -3.72
C MET A 166 -11.71 17.32 -3.47
N LYS A 167 -10.91 17.71 -4.47
CA LYS A 167 -9.45 17.76 -4.34
C LYS A 167 -9.02 18.77 -3.27
N GLU A 168 -9.57 19.97 -3.30
CA GLU A 168 -9.22 21.01 -2.32
C GLU A 168 -9.71 20.60 -0.92
N VAL A 169 -10.96 20.14 -0.78
CA VAL A 169 -11.50 19.68 0.50
C VAL A 169 -10.67 18.53 1.08
N GLN A 170 -10.22 17.58 0.25
CA GLN A 170 -9.33 16.49 0.70
C GLN A 170 -8.04 17.03 1.32
N VAL A 171 -7.40 18.01 0.69
CA VAL A 171 -6.17 18.61 1.21
C VAL A 171 -6.40 19.21 2.59
N PHE A 172 -7.39 20.08 2.75
CA PHE A 172 -7.61 20.78 4.02
C PHE A 172 -8.23 19.89 5.11
N PHE A 173 -9.20 19.03 4.77
CA PHE A 173 -9.87 18.17 5.76
C PHE A 173 -8.97 17.05 6.28
N SER A 174 -7.89 16.69 5.58
CA SER A 174 -6.91 15.71 6.08
C SER A 174 -6.15 16.21 7.32
N HIS A 175 -6.11 17.55 7.54
CA HIS A 175 -5.51 18.20 8.71
C HIS A 175 -6.52 18.48 9.85
N GLY A 176 -7.81 18.17 9.62
CA GLY A 176 -8.87 18.27 10.63
C GLY A 176 -9.14 16.93 11.32
N LEU A 177 -9.66 16.96 12.55
CA LEU A 177 -10.10 15.76 13.28
C LEU A 177 -11.61 15.53 13.14
N GLY A 178 -12.01 14.33 12.71
CA GLY A 178 -13.40 13.89 12.78
C GLY A 178 -13.82 13.54 14.20
N GLU A 179 -12.91 12.91 14.95
CA GLU A 179 -13.01 12.63 16.39
C GLU A 179 -11.74 13.12 17.12
N THR A 180 -11.91 13.82 18.24
CA THR A 180 -10.81 14.51 18.93
C THR A 180 -10.24 13.72 20.11
N ARG A 181 -10.86 12.61 20.51
CA ARG A 181 -10.46 11.78 21.64
C ARG A 181 -9.59 10.59 21.22
N ILE A 182 -8.72 10.17 22.12
CA ILE A 182 -7.84 9.00 21.92
C ILE A 182 -8.62 7.73 22.32
N PRO A 183 -8.45 6.60 21.57
CA PRO A 183 -7.57 6.43 20.41
C PRO A 183 -8.25 6.67 19.05
N SER A 184 -9.48 7.18 19.03
CA SER A 184 -10.24 7.43 17.78
C SER A 184 -9.88 8.74 17.06
N ASN A 185 -8.84 9.44 17.52
CA ASN A 185 -8.17 10.53 16.79
C ASN A 185 -7.35 10.01 15.59
N ASP A 186 -7.64 8.78 15.17
CA ASP A 186 -7.23 8.13 13.94
C ASP A 186 -8.23 8.29 12.79
N VAL A 187 -9.25 9.13 12.94
CA VAL A 187 -10.17 9.46 11.85
C VAL A 187 -10.09 10.96 11.58
N THR A 188 -9.61 11.33 10.39
CA THR A 188 -9.56 12.74 9.97
C THR A 188 -10.95 13.22 9.60
N LEU A 189 -11.10 14.54 9.49
CA LEU A 189 -12.32 15.15 9.00
C LEU A 189 -12.61 14.73 7.55
N TRP A 190 -11.57 14.50 6.75
CA TRP A 190 -11.72 14.01 5.38
C TRP A 190 -12.31 12.61 5.35
N ASP A 191 -11.75 11.69 6.13
CA ASP A 191 -12.18 10.28 6.11
C ASP A 191 -13.66 10.17 6.52
N HIS A 192 -14.05 10.88 7.58
CA HIS A 192 -15.43 10.94 8.06
C HIS A 192 -16.38 11.55 7.03
N SER A 193 -16.03 12.73 6.50
CA SER A 193 -16.89 13.44 5.54
C SER A 193 -17.00 12.72 4.20
N TYR A 194 -15.91 12.12 3.72
CA TYR A 194 -15.88 11.36 2.47
C TYR A 194 -16.69 10.06 2.59
N SER A 195 -16.58 9.33 3.70
CA SER A 195 -17.42 8.17 3.99
C SER A 195 -18.91 8.56 3.99
N THR A 196 -19.26 9.61 4.74
CA THR A 196 -20.63 10.09 4.87
C THR A 196 -21.20 10.51 3.51
N ALA A 197 -20.43 11.27 2.72
CA ALA A 197 -20.83 11.70 1.38
C ALA A 197 -21.00 10.52 0.40
N SER A 198 -20.12 9.52 0.49
CA SER A 198 -20.17 8.31 -0.34
C SER A 198 -21.40 7.45 -0.03
N ARG A 199 -21.75 7.35 1.26
CA ARG A 199 -23.00 6.73 1.72
C ARG A 199 -24.21 7.51 1.23
N PHE A 200 -24.21 8.82 1.47
CA PHE A 200 -25.31 9.70 1.12
C PHE A 200 -25.60 9.69 -0.40
N LYS A 201 -24.57 9.73 -1.25
CA LYS A 201 -24.71 9.62 -2.71
C LYS A 201 -25.50 8.36 -3.10
N SER A 202 -25.07 7.19 -2.64
CA SER A 202 -25.76 5.94 -2.99
C SER A 202 -27.17 5.88 -2.43
N LEU A 203 -27.43 6.47 -1.26
CA LEU A 203 -28.77 6.57 -0.70
C LEU A 203 -29.70 7.51 -1.46
N LEU A 204 -29.19 8.64 -1.97
CA LEU A 204 -29.96 9.50 -2.87
C LEU A 204 -30.38 8.73 -4.12
N VAL A 205 -29.49 7.89 -4.66
CA VAL A 205 -29.82 7.02 -5.80
C VAL A 205 -30.85 5.96 -5.44
N ALA A 206 -30.74 5.32 -4.27
CA ALA A 206 -31.76 4.38 -3.80
C ALA A 206 -33.12 5.08 -3.61
N LYS A 207 -33.12 6.29 -3.04
CA LYS A 207 -34.31 7.13 -2.82
C LYS A 207 -34.98 7.51 -4.12
N LEU A 208 -34.24 7.77 -5.21
CA LEU A 208 -34.81 7.99 -6.55
C LEU A 208 -35.73 6.85 -7.01
N TYR A 209 -35.51 5.63 -6.51
CA TYR A 209 -36.32 4.44 -6.80
C TYR A 209 -37.29 4.06 -5.66
N GLY A 210 -37.52 4.96 -4.70
CA GLY A 210 -38.52 4.76 -3.64
C GLY A 210 -38.07 3.89 -2.48
N ALA A 211 -36.76 3.63 -2.32
CA ALA A 211 -36.25 2.91 -1.16
C ALA A 211 -36.50 3.70 0.14
N ASP A 212 -36.83 2.98 1.22
CA ASP A 212 -36.89 3.59 2.55
C ASP A 212 -35.47 3.99 2.99
N THR A 213 -35.35 5.22 3.49
CA THR A 213 -34.08 5.85 3.88
C THR A 213 -33.96 6.05 5.39
N LYS A 214 -34.92 5.56 6.18
CA LYS A 214 -34.84 5.60 7.66
C LYS A 214 -33.77 4.67 8.23
N ASP A 215 -33.54 3.51 7.59
CA ASP A 215 -32.50 2.56 7.99
C ASP A 215 -31.88 1.81 6.80
N PRO A 216 -31.21 2.52 5.87
CA PRO A 216 -30.95 1.95 4.57
C PRO A 216 -29.65 1.14 4.55
N GLU A 217 -29.76 -0.04 3.94
CA GLU A 217 -28.64 -0.87 3.53
C GLU A 217 -28.00 -0.31 2.26
N LEU A 218 -26.73 -0.65 2.06
CA LEU A 218 -25.99 -0.40 0.85
C LEU A 218 -25.33 -1.68 0.37
N ARG A 219 -24.82 -1.63 -0.85
CA ARG A 219 -23.96 -2.66 -1.41
C ARG A 219 -22.61 -2.08 -1.81
N ILE A 220 -21.66 -2.95 -2.09
CA ILE A 220 -20.37 -2.64 -2.69
C ILE A 220 -20.33 -3.26 -4.08
N PHE A 221 -20.02 -2.44 -5.08
CA PHE A 221 -19.82 -2.89 -6.45
C PHE A 221 -18.32 -2.92 -6.75
N GLY A 222 -17.78 -4.13 -6.90
CA GLY A 222 -16.37 -4.38 -7.18
C GLY A 222 -16.12 -4.64 -8.66
N ILE A 223 -15.04 -4.05 -9.19
CA ILE A 223 -14.54 -4.30 -10.55
C ILE A 223 -13.09 -4.75 -10.41
N PHE A 224 -12.83 -6.00 -10.77
CA PHE A 224 -11.55 -6.65 -10.51
C PHE A 224 -10.96 -7.28 -11.77
N TRP A 225 -9.64 -7.40 -11.81
CA TRP A 225 -8.84 -7.98 -12.89
C TRP A 225 -7.50 -8.47 -12.34
N ASN A 226 -6.70 -9.16 -13.16
CA ASN A 226 -5.35 -9.57 -12.76
C ASN A 226 -4.30 -8.53 -13.22
N GLY A 227 -4.19 -7.45 -12.47
CA GLY A 227 -3.32 -6.33 -12.83
C GLY A 227 -1.84 -6.65 -12.63
N ILE A 228 -1.49 -7.39 -11.57
CA ILE A 228 -0.11 -7.83 -11.33
C ILE A 228 0.42 -8.65 -12.51
N GLU A 229 -0.34 -9.65 -12.97
CA GLU A 229 0.05 -10.46 -14.13
C GLU A 229 0.11 -9.62 -15.40
N PHE A 230 -0.84 -8.71 -15.58
CA PHE A 230 -0.83 -7.80 -16.72
C PHE A 230 0.45 -6.96 -16.78
N ILE A 231 0.88 -6.38 -15.66
CA ILE A 231 2.14 -5.62 -15.57
C ILE A 231 3.36 -6.54 -15.78
N ASN A 232 3.38 -7.71 -15.14
CA ASN A 232 4.52 -8.65 -15.20
C ASN A 232 4.78 -9.24 -16.60
N LYS A 233 3.83 -9.14 -17.54
CA LYS A 233 4.05 -9.48 -18.96
C LYS A 233 5.09 -8.59 -19.66
N GLY A 234 5.40 -7.42 -19.11
CA GLY A 234 6.42 -6.52 -19.68
C GLY A 234 7.82 -7.14 -19.63
N ARG A 235 8.53 -7.15 -20.76
CA ARG A 235 9.91 -7.63 -20.85
C ARG A 235 10.94 -6.55 -20.55
N LYS A 236 10.57 -5.28 -20.75
CA LYS A 236 11.39 -4.10 -20.44
C LYS A 236 10.65 -3.20 -19.45
N ILE A 237 11.40 -2.40 -18.69
CA ILE A 237 10.86 -1.44 -17.70
C ILE A 237 9.87 -0.45 -18.34
N ALA A 238 10.16 0.01 -19.56
CA ALA A 238 9.25 0.89 -20.28
C ALA A 238 7.86 0.27 -20.52
N GLU A 239 7.81 -1.04 -20.84
CA GLU A 239 6.55 -1.76 -21.05
C GLU A 239 5.77 -1.95 -19.74
N ILE A 240 6.47 -2.28 -18.65
CA ILE A 240 5.88 -2.42 -17.31
C ILE A 240 5.20 -1.10 -16.89
N LYS A 241 5.90 0.03 -17.06
CA LYS A 241 5.35 1.35 -16.72
C LYS A 241 4.17 1.73 -17.61
N ALA A 242 4.24 1.47 -18.92
CA ALA A 242 3.11 1.71 -19.83
C ALA A 242 1.86 0.88 -19.44
N ARG A 243 2.05 -0.37 -19.00
CA ARG A 243 0.97 -1.22 -18.48
C ARG A 243 0.40 -0.71 -17.15
N LYS A 244 1.24 -0.21 -16.25
CA LYS A 244 0.78 0.49 -15.03
C LYS A 244 -0.10 1.68 -15.38
N GLU A 245 0.31 2.52 -16.31
CA GLU A 245 -0.44 3.69 -16.76
C GLU A 245 -1.80 3.32 -17.40
N ILE A 246 -1.88 2.19 -18.11
CA ILE A 246 -3.17 1.65 -18.60
C ILE A 246 -4.12 1.38 -17.43
N ILE A 247 -3.66 0.74 -16.36
CA ILE A 247 -4.48 0.46 -15.17
C ILE A 247 -4.93 1.78 -14.51
N GLU A 248 -4.05 2.77 -14.40
CA GLU A 248 -4.43 4.08 -13.85
C GLU A 248 -5.49 4.79 -14.70
N ARG A 249 -5.35 4.78 -16.03
CA ARG A 249 -6.38 5.34 -16.94
C ARG A 249 -7.71 4.61 -16.85
N ILE A 250 -7.68 3.27 -16.72
CA ILE A 250 -8.89 2.48 -16.48
C ILE A 250 -9.58 2.96 -15.21
N LYS A 251 -8.87 3.06 -14.08
CA LYS A 251 -9.44 3.53 -12.81
C LYS A 251 -9.99 4.96 -12.93
N GLU A 252 -9.27 5.88 -13.58
CA GLU A 252 -9.74 7.25 -13.82
C GLU A 252 -11.03 7.28 -14.66
N LYS A 253 -11.11 6.48 -15.73
CA LYS A 253 -12.32 6.37 -16.56
C LYS A 253 -13.49 5.75 -15.79
N LEU A 254 -13.24 4.71 -14.99
CA LEU A 254 -14.28 4.09 -14.15
C LEU A 254 -14.79 5.06 -13.09
N LYS A 255 -13.91 5.85 -12.45
CA LYS A 255 -14.32 6.93 -11.53
C LYS A 255 -15.14 8.00 -12.25
N GLY A 256 -14.70 8.45 -13.43
CA GLY A 256 -15.49 9.36 -14.27
C GLY A 256 -16.87 8.79 -14.64
N LYS A 257 -16.95 7.48 -14.87
CA LYS A 257 -18.19 6.80 -15.24
C LYS A 257 -19.16 6.68 -14.07
N PHE A 258 -18.71 6.17 -12.92
CA PHE A 258 -19.59 5.76 -11.81
C PHE A 258 -19.70 6.77 -10.67
N GLU A 259 -18.76 7.71 -10.56
CA GLU A 259 -18.89 8.80 -9.58
C GLU A 259 -19.53 10.04 -10.17
N ASP A 260 -19.44 10.24 -11.50
CA ASP A 260 -19.82 11.48 -12.17
C ASP A 260 -20.90 11.29 -13.24
N GLU A 261 -20.65 10.52 -14.32
CA GLU A 261 -21.61 10.36 -15.42
C GLU A 261 -22.88 9.61 -14.98
N ILE A 262 -22.70 8.52 -14.24
CA ILE A 262 -23.74 7.68 -13.67
C ILE A 262 -23.44 7.60 -12.16
N PRO A 263 -23.77 8.63 -11.36
CA PRO A 263 -23.29 8.78 -9.98
C PRO A 263 -23.94 7.77 -9.01
N VAL A 264 -23.63 6.48 -9.16
CA VAL A 264 -24.14 5.38 -8.32
C VAL A 264 -23.49 5.36 -6.94
N GLY A 265 -22.24 5.82 -6.85
CA GLY A 265 -21.47 5.85 -5.62
C GLY A 265 -20.06 6.36 -5.84
N ASN A 266 -19.24 6.29 -4.80
CA ASN A 266 -17.85 6.77 -4.81
C ASN A 266 -16.88 5.62 -4.61
N SER A 267 -15.66 5.76 -5.15
CA SER A 267 -14.59 4.79 -4.95
C SER A 267 -14.16 4.76 -3.48
N ILE A 268 -14.31 3.60 -2.84
CA ILE A 268 -13.91 3.39 -1.44
C ILE A 268 -12.65 2.50 -1.31
N TYR A 269 -12.21 1.90 -2.41
CA TYR A 269 -10.99 1.11 -2.49
C TYR A 269 -10.48 1.07 -3.93
N GLU A 270 -9.16 1.19 -4.11
CA GLU A 270 -8.51 0.87 -5.38
C GLU A 270 -7.11 0.29 -5.17
N ASP A 271 -6.72 -0.65 -6.03
CA ASP A 271 -5.34 -1.14 -6.11
C ASP A 271 -4.96 -1.47 -7.56
N ILE A 272 -3.90 -2.25 -7.74
CA ILE A 272 -3.46 -2.70 -9.08
C ILE A 272 -4.44 -3.70 -9.72
N ASN A 273 -5.22 -4.43 -8.93
CA ASN A 273 -6.09 -5.52 -9.34
C ASN A 273 -7.58 -5.13 -9.37
N GLY A 274 -7.98 -3.96 -8.89
CA GLY A 274 -9.37 -3.55 -8.98
C GLY A 274 -9.71 -2.25 -8.28
N ILE A 275 -11.00 -1.93 -8.34
CA ILE A 275 -11.62 -0.75 -7.74
C ILE A 275 -13.01 -1.11 -7.22
N CYS A 276 -13.40 -0.58 -6.07
CA CYS A 276 -14.71 -0.82 -5.45
C CYS A 276 -15.44 0.49 -5.21
N PHE A 277 -16.75 0.50 -5.50
CA PHE A 277 -17.63 1.64 -5.30
C PHE A 277 -18.70 1.33 -4.25
N THR A 278 -19.14 2.36 -3.50
CA THR A 278 -20.45 2.28 -2.84
C THR A 278 -21.55 2.09 -3.89
N PHE A 279 -22.63 1.41 -3.52
CA PHE A 279 -23.69 1.06 -4.45
C PHE A 279 -25.07 1.09 -3.77
N PRO A 280 -26.12 1.63 -4.43
CA PRO A 280 -27.45 1.71 -3.86
C PRO A 280 -28.10 0.33 -3.66
N GLU A 281 -28.83 0.15 -2.56
CA GLU A 281 -29.74 -0.99 -2.39
C GLU A 281 -31.19 -0.61 -2.64
N PHE A 282 -31.86 -1.38 -3.51
CA PHE A 282 -33.28 -1.27 -3.88
C PHE A 282 -33.70 -2.50 -4.72
N GLU A 283 -34.99 -2.66 -4.99
CA GLU A 283 -35.57 -3.85 -5.67
C GLU A 283 -34.83 -4.27 -6.96
N ARG A 284 -34.37 -3.29 -7.76
CA ARG A 284 -33.69 -3.53 -9.05
C ARG A 284 -32.19 -3.24 -9.00
N ALA A 285 -31.56 -3.32 -7.83
CA ALA A 285 -30.12 -3.10 -7.65
C ALA A 285 -29.28 -4.08 -8.46
N GLU A 286 -29.63 -5.37 -8.50
CA GLU A 286 -28.91 -6.38 -9.31
C GLU A 286 -28.98 -6.08 -10.82
N GLU A 287 -30.10 -5.53 -11.29
CA GLU A 287 -30.24 -5.12 -12.69
C GLU A 287 -29.40 -3.89 -13.02
N LEU A 288 -29.32 -2.92 -12.09
CA LEU A 288 -28.44 -1.77 -12.23
C LEU A 288 -26.97 -2.21 -12.24
N ALA A 289 -26.57 -3.11 -11.33
CA ALA A 289 -25.21 -3.65 -11.27
C ALA A 289 -24.83 -4.36 -12.56
N ASN A 290 -25.75 -5.12 -13.17
CA ASN A 290 -25.54 -5.74 -14.47
C ASN A 290 -25.36 -4.71 -15.61
N GLN A 291 -26.07 -3.57 -15.57
CA GLN A 291 -25.87 -2.50 -16.54
C GLN A 291 -24.52 -1.80 -16.33
N CYS A 292 -24.16 -1.52 -15.08
CA CYS A 292 -22.85 -0.96 -14.72
C CYS A 292 -21.69 -1.89 -15.10
N ALA A 293 -21.84 -3.21 -14.90
CA ALA A 293 -20.84 -4.20 -15.28
C ALA A 293 -20.56 -4.20 -16.79
N LYS A 294 -21.58 -3.99 -17.63
CA LYS A 294 -21.40 -3.87 -19.09
C LYS A 294 -20.57 -2.64 -19.46
N GLU A 295 -20.97 -1.47 -18.95
CA GLU A 295 -20.25 -0.20 -19.18
C GLU A 295 -18.80 -0.28 -18.65
N ALA A 296 -18.59 -0.91 -17.49
CA ALA A 296 -17.27 -1.14 -16.94
C ALA A 296 -16.44 -2.11 -17.81
N CYS A 297 -17.06 -3.18 -18.32
CA CYS A 297 -16.40 -4.16 -19.17
C CYS A 297 -15.87 -3.51 -20.45
N GLU A 298 -16.69 -2.67 -21.09
CA GLU A 298 -16.31 -1.91 -22.28
C GLU A 298 -15.07 -1.03 -21.99
N ILE A 299 -15.10 -0.23 -20.92
CA ILE A 299 -13.98 0.63 -20.53
C ILE A 299 -12.68 -0.18 -20.32
N VAL A 300 -12.74 -1.29 -19.59
CA VAL A 300 -11.56 -2.10 -19.27
C VAL A 300 -10.99 -2.76 -20.55
N LEU A 301 -11.86 -3.31 -21.40
CA LEU A 301 -11.46 -3.96 -22.63
C LEU A 301 -10.88 -2.96 -23.64
N GLU A 302 -11.52 -1.82 -23.84
CA GLU A 302 -11.05 -0.77 -24.77
C GLU A 302 -9.69 -0.22 -24.32
N GLU A 303 -9.55 0.25 -23.08
CA GLU A 303 -8.31 0.87 -22.60
C GLU A 303 -7.12 -0.10 -22.56
N SER A 304 -7.41 -1.39 -22.32
CA SER A 304 -6.38 -2.42 -22.29
C SER A 304 -6.11 -3.05 -23.65
N GLU A 305 -6.85 -2.65 -24.69
CA GLU A 305 -6.81 -3.26 -26.02
C GLU A 305 -7.12 -4.78 -25.96
N ASN A 306 -8.12 -5.17 -25.16
CA ASN A 306 -8.55 -6.54 -24.88
C ASN A 306 -7.55 -7.42 -24.11
N GLU A 307 -6.54 -6.83 -23.44
CA GLU A 307 -5.54 -7.58 -22.67
C GLU A 307 -5.88 -7.81 -21.20
N LEU A 308 -6.72 -6.97 -20.60
CA LEU A 308 -7.22 -7.11 -19.23
C LEU A 308 -8.67 -7.55 -19.26
N TRP A 309 -8.98 -8.66 -18.58
CA TRP A 309 -10.32 -9.23 -18.57
C TRP A 309 -10.91 -9.06 -17.17
N PRO A 310 -11.94 -8.21 -17.02
CA PRO A 310 -12.50 -7.92 -15.71
C PRO A 310 -13.51 -8.98 -15.27
N PHE A 311 -13.73 -9.07 -13.97
CA PHE A 311 -14.92 -9.66 -13.38
C PHE A 311 -15.50 -8.70 -12.34
N PHE A 312 -16.77 -8.91 -12.00
CA PHE A 312 -17.54 -7.94 -11.23
C PHE A 312 -18.14 -8.61 -10.01
N THR A 313 -18.20 -7.90 -8.89
CA THR A 313 -18.90 -8.36 -7.71
C THR A 313 -19.95 -7.35 -7.26
N LEU A 314 -21.05 -7.86 -6.73
CA LEU A 314 -22.02 -7.10 -5.97
C LEU A 314 -22.16 -7.79 -4.62
N SER A 315 -21.84 -7.08 -3.55
CA SER A 315 -21.91 -7.61 -2.20
C SER A 315 -23.35 -7.91 -1.78
N LYS A 316 -23.48 -8.61 -0.63
CA LYS A 316 -24.74 -8.65 0.09
C LYS A 316 -25.14 -7.24 0.54
N PRO A 317 -26.45 -6.95 0.70
CA PRO A 317 -26.91 -5.78 1.41
C PRO A 317 -26.28 -5.72 2.80
N SER A 318 -25.87 -4.52 3.18
CA SER A 318 -25.24 -4.30 4.47
C SER A 318 -25.46 -2.88 4.94
N LYS A 319 -25.70 -2.72 6.24
CA LYS A 319 -25.73 -1.41 6.89
C LYS A 319 -24.32 -0.83 7.06
N THR A 320 -23.26 -1.65 7.02
CA THR A 320 -21.85 -1.24 7.16
C THR A 320 -21.02 -1.57 5.91
N LEU A 321 -19.97 -0.80 5.63
CA LEU A 321 -19.07 -1.07 4.49
C LEU A 321 -17.98 -2.11 4.82
N THR A 322 -18.03 -2.74 6.00
CA THR A 322 -17.08 -3.80 6.42
C THR A 322 -17.12 -5.03 5.53
N VAL A 323 -18.21 -5.21 4.75
CA VAL A 323 -18.35 -6.27 3.75
C VAL A 323 -17.26 -6.19 2.67
N LEU A 324 -16.63 -5.02 2.48
CA LEU A 324 -15.51 -4.79 1.56
C LEU A 324 -14.41 -5.84 1.73
N ALA A 325 -14.00 -6.12 2.96
CA ALA A 325 -12.95 -7.10 3.25
C ALA A 325 -13.26 -8.48 2.68
N SER A 326 -14.53 -8.88 2.78
CA SER A 326 -14.99 -10.17 2.30
C SER A 326 -15.06 -10.23 0.76
N GLU A 327 -15.30 -9.07 0.11
CA GLU A 327 -15.27 -8.91 -1.34
C GLU A 327 -13.83 -8.94 -1.86
N LEU A 328 -12.90 -8.23 -1.21
CA LEU A 328 -11.48 -8.24 -1.56
C LEU A 328 -10.87 -9.64 -1.43
N LYS A 329 -11.22 -10.37 -0.36
CA LYS A 329 -10.78 -11.76 -0.19
C LYS A 329 -11.31 -12.68 -1.29
N PHE A 330 -12.58 -12.51 -1.66
CA PHE A 330 -13.16 -13.25 -2.78
C PHE A 330 -12.46 -12.91 -4.10
N ALA A 331 -12.25 -11.62 -4.37
CA ALA A 331 -11.56 -11.16 -5.56
C ALA A 331 -10.13 -11.71 -5.67
N SER A 332 -9.37 -11.70 -4.57
CA SER A 332 -8.02 -12.28 -4.49
C SER A 332 -8.00 -13.77 -4.85
N SER A 333 -8.98 -14.54 -4.36
CA SER A 333 -9.10 -15.98 -4.70
C SER A 333 -9.36 -16.23 -6.18
N ARG A 334 -10.05 -15.31 -6.88
CA ARG A 334 -10.33 -15.38 -8.31
C ARG A 334 -9.19 -14.81 -9.16
N GLY A 335 -8.44 -13.84 -8.62
CA GLY A 335 -7.25 -13.25 -9.26
C GLY A 335 -6.12 -14.24 -9.52
N ALA A 336 -6.17 -15.45 -8.97
CA ALA A 336 -5.26 -16.53 -9.32
C ALA A 336 -5.36 -16.95 -10.80
N TYR A 337 -6.49 -16.71 -11.46
CA TYR A 337 -6.71 -17.06 -12.86
C TYR A 337 -6.31 -15.88 -13.78
N PRO A 338 -5.35 -16.06 -14.72
CA PRO A 338 -4.88 -14.97 -15.58
C PRO A 338 -5.92 -14.43 -16.57
N LYS A 339 -6.89 -15.27 -16.95
CA LYS A 339 -7.97 -14.97 -17.89
C LYS A 339 -9.26 -15.53 -17.30
N ILE A 340 -10.16 -14.66 -16.87
CA ILE A 340 -11.48 -15.01 -16.34
C ILE A 340 -12.53 -14.53 -17.33
N THR A 341 -13.58 -15.32 -17.55
CA THR A 341 -14.73 -14.86 -18.33
C THR A 341 -15.40 -13.69 -17.62
N PRO A 342 -15.65 -12.57 -18.30
CA PRO A 342 -16.33 -11.43 -17.70
C PRO A 342 -17.70 -11.82 -17.16
N ALA A 343 -17.82 -11.86 -15.84
CA ALA A 343 -19.00 -12.31 -15.14
C ALA A 343 -19.29 -11.46 -13.91
N LEU A 344 -20.58 -11.31 -13.60
CA LEU A 344 -21.06 -10.68 -12.38
C LEU A 344 -21.36 -11.76 -11.34
N PHE A 345 -20.69 -11.63 -10.20
CA PHE A 345 -20.90 -12.44 -9.00
C PHE A 345 -21.75 -11.64 -8.01
N ILE A 346 -22.85 -12.21 -7.56
CA ILE A 346 -23.71 -11.62 -6.52
C ILE A 346 -23.67 -12.56 -5.33
N ASP A 347 -23.33 -12.03 -4.17
CA ASP A 347 -23.13 -12.81 -2.95
C ASP A 347 -22.18 -14.00 -3.18
N LYS A 348 -21.10 -13.74 -3.93
CA LYS A 348 -20.04 -14.70 -4.28
C LYS A 348 -20.50 -15.87 -5.17
N LYS A 349 -21.72 -15.81 -5.70
CA LYS A 349 -22.26 -16.77 -6.66
C LYS A 349 -22.26 -16.16 -8.05
N GLN A 350 -21.78 -16.90 -9.06
CA GLN A 350 -21.85 -16.45 -10.45
C GLN A 350 -23.32 -16.39 -10.87
N LYS A 351 -23.77 -15.22 -11.35
CA LYS A 351 -25.17 -15.02 -11.77
C LYS A 351 -25.32 -14.74 -13.25
N LYS A 352 -24.42 -13.93 -13.83
CA LYS A 352 -24.53 -13.50 -15.24
C LYS A 352 -23.16 -13.43 -15.90
N ILE A 353 -23.10 -13.86 -17.16
CA ILE A 353 -22.00 -13.55 -18.07
C ILE A 353 -22.26 -12.17 -18.66
N ILE A 354 -21.25 -11.30 -18.63
CA ILE A 354 -21.36 -9.90 -19.02
C ILE A 354 -20.93 -9.70 -20.48
N ALA A 355 -19.86 -10.38 -20.87
CA ALA A 355 -19.34 -10.38 -22.22
C ALA A 355 -18.71 -11.75 -22.51
N ASP A 356 -18.71 -12.13 -23.78
CA ASP A 356 -17.92 -13.26 -24.25
C ASP A 356 -16.43 -12.91 -24.20
N ASN A 357 -15.60 -13.95 -24.15
CA ASN A 357 -14.16 -13.75 -24.23
C ASN A 357 -13.82 -13.17 -25.61
N PRO A 358 -12.91 -12.18 -25.71
CA PRO A 358 -12.42 -11.68 -26.98
C PRO A 358 -11.94 -12.83 -27.86
N GLU A 359 -12.35 -12.85 -29.13
CA GLU A 359 -11.85 -13.82 -30.10
C GLU A 359 -10.33 -13.65 -30.26
N MET A 360 -9.61 -14.76 -30.19
CA MET A 360 -8.17 -14.76 -30.42
C MET A 360 -7.94 -14.79 -31.93
N PRO A 361 -7.17 -13.85 -32.50
CA PRO A 361 -6.84 -13.91 -33.91
C PRO A 361 -6.06 -15.19 -34.23
N THR A 362 -6.47 -15.90 -35.28
CA THR A 362 -5.74 -17.03 -35.84
C THR A 362 -4.60 -16.49 -36.71
N PRO A 363 -3.32 -16.81 -36.41
CA PRO A 363 -2.20 -16.39 -37.24
C PRO A 363 -2.34 -16.92 -38.67
N GLN A 364 -2.06 -16.07 -39.66
CA GLN A 364 -2.00 -16.50 -41.06
C GLN A 364 -0.64 -17.11 -41.40
N GLU A 365 -0.49 -17.65 -42.62
CA GLU A 365 0.80 -18.13 -43.11
C GLU A 365 1.83 -16.98 -43.12
N GLY A 366 2.97 -17.17 -42.45
CA GLY A 366 3.97 -16.11 -42.23
C GLY A 366 3.79 -15.31 -40.94
N GLU A 367 2.79 -15.63 -40.12
CA GLU A 367 2.54 -15.00 -38.83
C GLU A 367 2.60 -15.99 -37.66
N ASP A 368 2.91 -15.48 -36.47
CA ASP A 368 2.82 -16.18 -35.18
C ASP A 368 2.17 -15.28 -34.11
N ILE A 369 1.88 -15.86 -32.94
CA ILE A 369 1.26 -15.10 -31.84
C ILE A 369 2.35 -14.25 -31.15
N CYS A 370 2.07 -12.95 -31.01
CA CYS A 370 2.94 -12.00 -30.30
C CYS A 370 3.27 -12.52 -28.90
N PRO A 371 4.55 -12.75 -28.57
CA PRO A 371 4.94 -13.41 -27.32
C PRO A 371 4.84 -12.48 -26.09
N LEU A 372 4.56 -11.19 -26.30
CA LEU A 372 4.34 -10.18 -25.24
C LEU A 372 2.89 -10.19 -24.76
N CYS A 373 1.94 -9.86 -25.64
CA CYS A 373 0.52 -9.84 -25.26
C CYS A 373 -0.08 -11.25 -25.21
N ARG A 374 0.45 -12.19 -25.99
CA ARG A 374 -0.09 -13.55 -26.20
C ARG A 374 -1.54 -13.54 -26.69
N LEU A 375 -1.90 -12.50 -27.45
CA LEU A 375 -3.23 -12.31 -28.03
C LEU A 375 -3.15 -12.08 -29.54
N ARG A 376 -2.35 -11.11 -30.00
CA ARG A 376 -2.37 -10.65 -31.38
C ARG A 376 -1.37 -11.40 -32.25
N ALA A 377 -1.73 -11.63 -33.52
CA ALA A 377 -0.78 -12.10 -34.52
C ALA A 377 0.27 -11.03 -34.85
N LYS A 378 1.43 -11.46 -35.31
CA LYS A 378 2.49 -10.60 -35.86
C LYS A 378 3.23 -11.36 -36.97
N PRO A 379 3.89 -10.67 -37.91
CA PRO A 379 4.84 -11.30 -38.82
C PRO A 379 5.95 -12.03 -38.05
N ILE A 380 6.36 -13.21 -38.51
CA ILE A 380 7.39 -14.04 -37.83
C ILE A 380 8.68 -13.25 -37.62
N GLU A 381 9.05 -12.36 -38.55
CA GLU A 381 10.28 -11.56 -38.53
C GLU A 381 10.27 -10.44 -37.47
N LYS A 382 9.08 -10.00 -37.02
CA LYS A 382 8.97 -8.97 -35.97
C LYS A 382 9.06 -9.61 -34.59
N GLU A 383 9.61 -8.90 -33.60
CA GLU A 383 9.63 -9.43 -32.22
C GLU A 383 8.25 -9.36 -31.53
N ARG A 384 7.41 -8.41 -31.95
CA ARG A 384 6.15 -8.05 -31.28
C ARG A 384 5.15 -7.44 -32.25
N CYS A 385 3.87 -7.41 -31.85
CA CYS A 385 2.82 -6.72 -32.62
C CYS A 385 2.93 -5.19 -32.52
N GLU A 386 2.21 -4.49 -33.39
CA GLU A 386 2.20 -3.02 -33.50
C GLU A 386 1.82 -2.34 -32.18
N ILE A 387 0.69 -2.72 -31.56
CA ILE A 387 0.24 -2.18 -30.27
C ILE A 387 1.31 -2.33 -29.16
N CYS A 388 2.01 -3.46 -29.13
CA CYS A 388 3.10 -3.64 -28.15
C CYS A 388 4.33 -2.76 -28.48
N SER A 389 4.55 -2.43 -29.75
CA SER A 389 5.64 -1.54 -30.19
C SER A 389 5.34 -0.08 -29.82
N GLU A 390 4.11 0.38 -30.07
CA GLU A 390 3.67 1.74 -29.77
C GLU A 390 3.77 2.07 -28.28
N ARG A 391 3.39 1.13 -27.41
CA ARG A 391 3.50 1.27 -25.94
C ARG A 391 4.92 1.59 -25.46
N ILE A 392 5.94 1.13 -26.17
CA ILE A 392 7.36 1.39 -25.86
C ILE A 392 7.76 2.78 -26.35
N GLN A 393 7.40 3.09 -27.60
CA GLN A 393 7.79 4.34 -28.27
C GLN A 393 7.23 5.58 -27.57
N GLY A 394 5.94 5.55 -27.18
CA GLY A 394 5.30 6.65 -26.46
C GLY A 394 6.02 6.99 -25.15
N ARG A 395 6.58 5.98 -24.48
CA ARG A 395 7.27 6.17 -23.21
C ARG A 395 8.70 6.70 -23.37
N LEU A 396 9.42 6.27 -24.40
CA LEU A 396 10.73 6.88 -24.74
C LEU A 396 10.60 8.39 -24.96
N ALA A 397 9.48 8.85 -25.53
CA ALA A 397 9.18 10.27 -25.63
C ALA A 397 8.97 10.94 -24.26
N ASN A 398 8.22 10.33 -23.34
CA ASN A 398 8.00 10.86 -21.98
C ASN A 398 9.30 10.93 -21.15
N TRP A 399 10.15 9.90 -21.22
CA TRP A 399 11.46 9.93 -20.54
C TRP A 399 12.35 11.07 -21.05
N SER A 400 12.29 11.38 -22.35
CA SER A 400 13.04 12.48 -22.94
C SER A 400 12.69 13.84 -22.32
N ASN A 401 11.48 13.98 -21.76
CA ASN A 401 10.99 15.21 -21.12
C ASN A 401 11.31 15.29 -19.61
N LYS A 402 11.32 14.16 -18.88
CA LYS A 402 11.62 14.11 -17.43
C LYS A 402 12.62 12.98 -17.12
N LYS A 403 13.91 13.34 -17.10
CA LYS A 403 15.03 12.39 -17.08
C LYS A 403 15.58 12.03 -15.70
N GLU A 404 15.04 12.62 -14.63
CA GLU A 404 15.49 12.37 -13.24
C GLU A 404 15.30 10.90 -12.83
N ASN A 405 14.27 10.25 -13.36
CA ASN A 405 13.99 8.83 -13.11
C ASN A 405 14.52 7.98 -14.26
N THR A 406 15.32 6.96 -13.93
CA THR A 406 15.81 6.02 -14.93
C THR A 406 14.74 5.02 -15.39
N ILE A 407 14.97 4.51 -16.60
CA ILE A 407 14.14 3.54 -17.31
C ILE A 407 14.98 2.37 -17.83
N TRP A 408 16.29 2.46 -17.62
CA TRP A 408 17.31 1.62 -18.18
C TRP A 408 17.83 0.76 -17.04
N ILE A 409 17.64 -0.56 -17.14
CA ILE A 409 18.08 -1.49 -16.11
C ILE A 409 19.60 -1.43 -15.91
N ASP A 410 20.31 -1.08 -16.98
CA ASP A 410 21.76 -0.93 -17.00
C ASP A 410 22.25 0.29 -16.17
N GLU A 411 21.40 1.32 -15.96
CA GLU A 411 21.71 2.48 -15.12
C GLU A 411 21.52 2.21 -13.62
N VAL A 412 20.83 1.13 -13.24
CA VAL A 412 20.69 0.71 -11.83
C VAL A 412 21.56 -0.48 -11.49
N ALA A 413 22.50 -0.83 -12.36
CA ALA A 413 23.48 -1.87 -12.09
C ALA A 413 24.63 -1.32 -11.25
N ASP A 414 25.06 -2.08 -10.25
CA ASP A 414 26.27 -1.81 -9.50
C ASP A 414 27.54 -2.01 -10.36
N LYS A 415 28.71 -1.69 -9.78
CA LYS A 415 30.01 -1.93 -10.43
C LYS A 415 30.27 -3.39 -10.83
N ASN A 416 29.57 -4.35 -10.23
CA ASN A 416 29.65 -5.79 -10.51
C ASN A 416 28.62 -6.25 -11.56
N ASN A 417 27.96 -5.31 -12.23
CA ASN A 417 26.87 -5.51 -13.18
C ASN A 417 25.69 -6.29 -12.58
N ARG A 418 25.41 -6.13 -11.28
CA ARG A 418 24.27 -6.73 -10.59
C ARG A 418 23.22 -5.68 -10.22
N ILE A 419 21.98 -6.14 -10.21
CA ILE A 419 20.80 -5.40 -9.79
C ILE A 419 20.12 -6.18 -8.66
N ALA A 420 19.42 -5.47 -7.78
CA ALA A 420 18.56 -6.05 -6.75
C ALA A 420 17.12 -5.62 -6.98
N LEU A 421 16.21 -6.59 -7.10
CA LEU A 421 14.77 -6.39 -6.97
C LEU A 421 14.40 -6.54 -5.50
N ILE A 422 13.90 -5.46 -4.90
CA ILE A 422 13.32 -5.46 -3.56
C ILE A 422 11.81 -5.41 -3.70
N ALA A 423 11.13 -6.35 -3.04
CA ALA A 423 9.67 -6.38 -2.96
C ALA A 423 9.21 -6.40 -1.50
N LEU A 424 8.30 -5.50 -1.18
CA LEU A 424 7.66 -5.36 0.12
C LEU A 424 6.18 -5.66 -0.02
N ASN A 425 5.59 -6.36 0.95
CA ASN A 425 4.13 -6.50 1.01
C ASN A 425 3.60 -6.59 2.44
N PHE A 426 2.46 -5.91 2.66
CA PHE A 426 1.66 -6.07 3.87
C PHE A 426 0.61 -7.16 3.67
N ASP A 427 0.19 -7.78 4.77
CA ASP A 427 -1.04 -8.56 4.84
C ASP A 427 -2.06 -7.82 5.72
N LEU A 428 -3.12 -7.31 5.08
CA LEU A 428 -4.18 -6.54 5.72
C LEU A 428 -5.47 -7.34 5.90
N ASP A 429 -5.51 -8.63 5.57
CA ASP A 429 -6.75 -9.42 5.60
C ASP A 429 -7.45 -9.37 6.97
N LYS A 430 -6.65 -9.47 8.04
CA LYS A 430 -7.13 -9.43 9.44
C LYS A 430 -7.40 -8.04 9.98
N TRP A 431 -6.91 -7.02 9.29
CA TRP A 431 -7.25 -5.63 9.59
C TRP A 431 -8.57 -5.26 8.91
N PHE A 432 -8.75 -5.66 7.66
CA PHE A 432 -9.98 -5.40 6.91
C PHE A 432 -11.18 -6.17 7.44
N ASP A 433 -11.03 -7.43 7.90
CA ASP A 433 -12.13 -8.17 8.54
C ASP A 433 -12.47 -7.69 9.97
N GLY A 434 -11.74 -6.68 10.48
CA GLY A 434 -11.92 -6.07 11.78
C GLY A 434 -11.34 -6.88 12.95
N THR A 435 -10.75 -8.05 12.71
CA THR A 435 -10.17 -8.88 13.76
C THR A 435 -9.07 -8.15 14.53
N MET A 436 -8.13 -7.51 13.83
CA MET A 436 -7.03 -6.77 14.45
C MET A 436 -7.47 -5.43 15.06
N VAL A 437 -8.49 -4.79 14.47
CA VAL A 437 -9.10 -3.57 15.04
C VAL A 437 -9.69 -3.87 16.42
N GLY A 438 -10.34 -5.02 16.58
CA GLY A 438 -10.85 -5.51 17.87
C GLY A 438 -9.77 -5.86 18.91
N THR A 439 -8.47 -5.70 18.60
CA THR A 439 -7.38 -5.83 19.60
C THR A 439 -6.96 -4.49 20.19
N ILE A 440 -7.54 -3.38 19.72
CA ILE A 440 -7.25 -2.02 20.19
C ILE A 440 -8.39 -1.61 21.11
N TYR A 441 -8.08 -1.23 22.35
CA TYR A 441 -9.10 -0.77 23.29
C TYR A 441 -9.56 0.65 22.96
N SER A 442 -10.87 0.87 22.77
CA SER A 442 -11.46 2.21 22.61
C SER A 442 -11.54 2.97 23.94
N GLN A 443 -11.72 2.23 25.04
CA GLN A 443 -11.61 2.73 26.42
C GLN A 443 -10.95 1.67 27.30
N THR A 444 -10.19 2.09 28.32
CA THR A 444 -9.64 1.18 29.33
C THR A 444 -10.60 1.03 30.51
N TYR A 445 -10.41 0.00 31.34
CA TYR A 445 -11.16 -0.12 32.60
C TYR A 445 -10.93 1.08 33.54
N LYS A 446 -9.73 1.69 33.49
CA LYS A 446 -9.39 2.91 34.21
C LYS A 446 -10.20 4.11 33.69
N ASP A 447 -10.32 4.26 32.37
CA ASP A 447 -11.13 5.32 31.77
C ASP A 447 -12.63 5.15 32.14
N TRP A 448 -13.13 3.91 32.12
CA TRP A 448 -14.50 3.59 32.51
C TRP A 448 -14.78 3.91 33.99
N LYS A 449 -13.86 3.56 34.90
CA LYS A 449 -13.94 3.94 36.32
C LYS A 449 -13.92 5.44 36.54
N GLY A 450 -13.14 6.16 35.76
CA GLY A 450 -13.06 7.62 35.80
C GLY A 450 -14.30 8.34 35.25
N SER A 451 -15.26 7.61 34.68
CA SER A 451 -16.44 8.20 34.07
C SER A 451 -17.39 8.85 35.07
N LYS A 452 -18.08 9.92 34.65
CA LYS A 452 -19.11 10.58 35.47
C LYS A 452 -20.28 9.66 35.82
N LYS A 453 -20.49 8.60 35.04
CA LYS A 453 -21.60 7.66 35.16
C LYS A 453 -21.25 6.41 35.97
N TRP A 454 -19.99 6.23 36.38
CA TRP A 454 -19.53 5.07 37.16
C TRP A 454 -20.40 4.79 38.39
N ASN A 455 -20.68 5.83 39.19
CA ASN A 455 -21.49 5.69 40.41
C ASN A 455 -22.94 5.28 40.13
N LYS A 456 -23.46 5.50 38.91
CA LYS A 456 -24.81 5.00 38.55
C LYS A 456 -24.86 3.48 38.58
N ALA A 457 -23.80 2.79 38.12
CA ALA A 457 -23.75 1.33 38.12
C ALA A 457 -23.77 0.79 39.55
N ASN A 458 -22.94 1.35 40.45
CA ASN A 458 -22.93 0.96 41.87
C ASN A 458 -24.31 1.13 42.54
N ASN A 459 -25.03 2.21 42.18
CA ASN A 459 -26.37 2.46 42.73
C ASN A 459 -27.41 1.44 42.24
N VAL A 460 -27.33 1.01 40.97
CA VAL A 460 -28.25 0.00 40.40
C VAL A 460 -27.93 -1.38 40.96
N LEU A 461 -26.65 -1.77 41.00
CA LEU A 461 -26.23 -3.10 41.47
C LEU A 461 -26.20 -3.23 43.00
N ARG A 462 -26.22 -2.11 43.73
CA ARG A 462 -26.10 -2.04 45.21
C ARG A 462 -24.86 -2.75 45.76
N ASP A 463 -23.79 -2.79 44.96
CA ASP A 463 -22.52 -3.46 45.27
C ASP A 463 -21.35 -2.61 44.77
N SER A 464 -20.17 -2.79 45.37
CA SER A 464 -18.94 -2.15 44.90
C SER A 464 -18.43 -2.89 43.67
N ILE A 465 -18.30 -2.17 42.55
CA ILE A 465 -17.80 -2.73 41.30
C ILE A 465 -16.30 -2.43 41.20
N GLU A 466 -15.51 -3.42 40.80
CA GLU A 466 -14.10 -3.20 40.46
C GLU A 466 -13.94 -2.99 38.94
N PRO A 467 -12.99 -2.15 38.48
CA PRO A 467 -12.79 -1.90 37.05
C PRO A 467 -11.98 -3.03 36.41
N ASN A 468 -12.61 -4.19 36.28
CA ASN A 468 -12.02 -5.38 35.69
C ASN A 468 -13.01 -6.09 34.76
N ARG A 469 -12.47 -7.05 34.00
CA ARG A 469 -13.24 -7.83 33.02
C ARG A 469 -14.40 -8.58 33.67
N GLU A 470 -14.17 -9.19 34.83
CA GLU A 470 -15.18 -9.99 35.55
C GLU A 470 -16.40 -9.16 35.91
N SER A 471 -16.18 -7.92 36.36
CA SER A 471 -17.25 -6.97 36.66
C SER A 471 -17.99 -6.51 35.41
N VAL A 472 -17.28 -6.29 34.30
CA VAL A 472 -17.92 -5.98 33.01
C VAL A 472 -18.83 -7.13 32.59
N TYR A 473 -18.35 -8.38 32.62
CA TYR A 473 -19.14 -9.54 32.24
C TYR A 473 -20.39 -9.69 33.11
N ARG A 474 -20.27 -9.48 34.43
CA ARG A 474 -21.43 -9.47 35.34
C ARG A 474 -22.48 -8.44 34.92
N ILE A 475 -22.05 -7.21 34.64
CA ILE A 475 -22.96 -6.12 34.23
C ILE A 475 -23.60 -6.42 32.87
N VAL A 476 -22.81 -6.92 31.92
CA VAL A 476 -23.31 -7.27 30.59
C VAL A 476 -24.32 -8.42 30.68
N ASP A 477 -24.07 -9.45 31.49
CA ASP A 477 -25.04 -10.50 31.77
C ASP A 477 -26.33 -9.91 32.36
N ASP A 478 -26.25 -8.95 33.28
CA ASP A 478 -27.42 -8.27 33.85
C ASP A 478 -28.17 -7.39 32.84
N ILE A 479 -27.50 -6.90 31.79
CA ILE A 479 -28.11 -6.15 30.66
C ILE A 479 -28.82 -7.10 29.70
N LEU A 480 -28.25 -8.27 29.43
CA LEU A 480 -28.78 -9.24 28.47
C LEU A 480 -29.90 -10.11 29.06
N ASN A 481 -29.90 -10.33 30.38
CA ASN A 481 -30.93 -11.12 31.05
C ASN A 481 -32.09 -10.24 31.54
N ASP A 482 -33.34 -10.73 31.37
CA ASP A 482 -34.57 -10.08 31.86
C ASP A 482 -34.78 -10.16 33.39
N ARG A 483 -33.69 -10.29 34.15
CA ARG A 483 -33.74 -10.30 35.62
C ARG A 483 -33.97 -8.90 36.20
N ASN A 484 -33.64 -7.87 35.44
CA ASN A 484 -33.78 -6.46 35.81
C ASN A 484 -34.82 -5.77 34.92
N SER A 485 -35.39 -4.67 35.39
CA SER A 485 -36.28 -3.84 34.57
C SER A 485 -35.53 -3.24 33.37
N ASN A 486 -36.20 -2.99 32.24
CA ASN A 486 -35.58 -2.32 31.09
C ASN A 486 -34.99 -0.94 31.45
N GLU A 487 -35.55 -0.28 32.46
CA GLU A 487 -35.04 0.97 33.01
C GLU A 487 -33.66 0.76 33.67
N ASP A 488 -33.49 -0.31 34.46
CA ASP A 488 -32.22 -0.64 35.11
C ASP A 488 -31.20 -1.17 34.09
N ARG A 489 -31.62 -2.03 33.16
CA ARG A 489 -30.79 -2.51 32.04
C ARG A 489 -30.25 -1.34 31.20
N ALA A 490 -31.10 -0.37 30.88
CA ALA A 490 -30.70 0.86 30.18
C ALA A 490 -29.71 1.70 31.00
N LYS A 491 -29.93 1.87 32.32
CA LYS A 491 -28.99 2.59 33.20
C LYS A 491 -27.62 1.92 33.29
N LEU A 492 -27.59 0.58 33.33
CA LEU A 492 -26.34 -0.19 33.33
C LEU A 492 -25.58 0.00 32.02
N LEU A 493 -26.25 -0.16 30.87
CA LEU A 493 -25.64 0.03 29.56
C LEU A 493 -25.15 1.48 29.35
N ASP A 494 -25.91 2.48 29.81
CA ASP A 494 -25.52 3.91 29.74
C ASP A 494 -24.19 4.21 30.46
N THR A 495 -23.77 3.39 31.43
CA THR A 495 -22.50 3.59 32.16
C THR A 495 -21.27 3.41 31.29
N PHE A 496 -21.38 2.61 30.22
CA PHE A 496 -20.29 2.42 29.26
C PHE A 496 -20.10 3.62 28.35
N PHE A 497 -21.04 4.56 28.23
CA PHE A 497 -20.96 5.71 27.33
C PHE A 497 -20.70 7.02 28.10
N GLU A 498 -19.76 7.85 27.64
CA GLU A 498 -19.55 9.19 28.23
C GLU A 498 -20.62 10.19 27.77
N GLU A 499 -21.06 10.06 26.52
CA GLU A 499 -22.07 10.93 25.92
C GLU A 499 -23.49 10.53 26.36
N GLY A 500 -24.42 11.49 26.32
CA GLY A 500 -25.83 11.22 26.52
C GLY A 500 -26.43 10.63 25.25
N ILE A 501 -26.45 9.30 25.13
CA ILE A 501 -26.95 8.59 23.94
C ILE A 501 -28.49 8.45 23.91
N GLY A 502 -29.20 9.06 24.85
CA GLY A 502 -30.67 8.99 24.92
C GLY A 502 -31.22 7.60 25.28
N LEU A 503 -30.38 6.74 25.87
CA LEU A 503 -30.77 5.39 26.26
C LEU A 503 -31.75 5.42 27.43
N ASN A 504 -32.88 4.74 27.27
CA ASN A 504 -33.95 4.60 28.26
C ASN A 504 -34.67 3.26 28.06
N LYS A 505 -35.67 2.96 28.90
CA LYS A 505 -36.43 1.70 28.82
C LYS A 505 -37.07 1.42 27.44
N ASP A 506 -37.44 2.47 26.69
CA ASP A 506 -38.14 2.36 25.41
C ASP A 506 -37.17 2.26 24.23
N SER A 507 -35.92 2.75 24.38
CA SER A 507 -34.88 2.71 23.34
C SER A 507 -33.86 1.57 23.50
N LEU A 508 -33.87 0.87 24.64
CA LEU A 508 -32.90 -0.19 24.97
C LEU A 508 -32.84 -1.30 23.91
N GLU A 509 -33.98 -1.93 23.62
CA GLU A 509 -34.01 -3.10 22.73
C GLU A 509 -33.59 -2.74 21.30
N THR A 510 -34.03 -1.58 20.79
CA THR A 510 -33.55 -1.06 19.50
C THR A 510 -32.04 -0.82 19.49
N HIS A 511 -31.48 -0.32 20.60
CA HIS A 511 -30.04 -0.10 20.70
C HIS A 511 -29.26 -1.42 20.72
N LEU A 512 -29.72 -2.41 21.48
CA LEU A 512 -29.12 -3.75 21.51
C LEU A 512 -29.19 -4.42 20.13
N GLN A 513 -30.34 -4.34 19.46
CA GLN A 513 -30.49 -4.86 18.10
C GLN A 513 -29.50 -4.22 17.11
N ASN A 514 -29.29 -2.90 17.18
CA ASN A 514 -28.28 -2.23 16.34
C ASN A 514 -26.85 -2.73 16.62
N ILE A 515 -26.51 -3.00 17.88
CA ILE A 515 -25.20 -3.56 18.25
C ILE A 515 -25.06 -4.98 17.70
N GLU A 516 -26.10 -5.80 17.84
CA GLU A 516 -26.14 -7.19 17.33
C GLU A 516 -25.88 -7.24 15.83
N GLU A 517 -26.52 -6.35 15.06
CA GLU A 517 -26.32 -6.22 13.62
C GLU A 517 -24.89 -5.78 13.27
N ASN A 518 -24.31 -4.84 14.03
CA ASN A 518 -22.94 -4.39 13.84
C ASN A 518 -21.90 -5.49 14.13
N ILE A 519 -22.18 -6.33 15.14
CA ILE A 519 -21.36 -7.50 15.47
C ILE A 519 -21.55 -8.60 14.40
N GLY A 520 -22.77 -8.73 13.87
CA GLY A 520 -23.17 -9.76 12.91
C GLY A 520 -23.40 -11.13 13.55
N ALA A 521 -23.73 -11.16 14.84
CA ALA A 521 -24.04 -12.36 15.62
C ALA A 521 -24.85 -12.01 16.87
N ASP A 522 -25.68 -12.95 17.33
CA ASP A 522 -26.48 -12.83 18.55
C ASP A 522 -25.64 -12.35 19.75
N LEU A 523 -26.20 -11.43 20.53
CA LEU A 523 -25.49 -10.86 21.68
C LEU A 523 -25.26 -11.92 22.77
N ASN A 524 -24.03 -11.95 23.25
CA ASN A 524 -23.61 -12.67 24.45
C ASN A 524 -22.68 -11.76 25.26
N LYS A 525 -22.34 -12.19 26.48
CA LYS A 525 -21.51 -11.36 27.35
C LYS A 525 -20.14 -11.04 26.75
N GLU A 526 -19.54 -12.00 26.06
CA GLU A 526 -18.20 -11.84 25.51
C GLU A 526 -18.17 -10.84 24.34
N ASN A 527 -19.10 -10.97 23.38
CA ASN A 527 -19.11 -10.11 22.20
C ASN A 527 -19.60 -8.68 22.51
N LEU A 528 -20.57 -8.52 23.41
CA LEU A 528 -21.05 -7.20 23.83
C LEU A 528 -19.98 -6.50 24.68
N ALA A 529 -19.35 -7.18 25.64
CA ALA A 529 -18.25 -6.60 26.39
C ALA A 529 -17.09 -6.17 25.48
N THR A 530 -16.76 -6.99 24.47
CA THR A 530 -15.73 -6.66 23.48
C THR A 530 -16.12 -5.40 22.71
N TYR A 531 -17.33 -5.34 22.15
CA TYR A 531 -17.84 -4.17 21.43
C TYR A 531 -17.78 -2.88 22.27
N LEU A 532 -18.05 -2.98 23.58
CA LEU A 532 -18.04 -1.84 24.49
C LEU A 532 -16.62 -1.35 24.83
N PHE A 533 -15.59 -2.19 24.75
CA PHE A 533 -14.23 -1.86 25.18
C PHE A 533 -13.21 -1.74 24.05
N THR A 534 -13.49 -2.27 22.85
CA THR A 534 -12.56 -2.25 21.71
C THR A 534 -12.99 -1.27 20.63
N GLN A 535 -12.08 -0.94 19.72
CA GLN A 535 -12.43 -0.21 18.51
C GLN A 535 -13.24 -1.11 17.57
N ASN A 536 -14.12 -0.49 16.80
CA ASN A 536 -14.91 -1.15 15.78
C ASN A 536 -14.35 -0.82 14.37
N PRO A 537 -14.43 -1.76 13.43
CA PRO A 537 -14.13 -1.46 12.04
C PRO A 537 -15.18 -0.49 11.49
N SER A 538 -14.74 0.66 11.00
CA SER A 538 -15.58 1.62 10.28
C SER A 538 -15.06 1.82 8.86
N PRO A 539 -15.89 2.29 7.91
CA PRO A 539 -15.42 2.55 6.55
C PRO A 539 -14.24 3.53 6.52
N ALA A 540 -14.31 4.61 7.30
CA ALA A 540 -13.25 5.61 7.41
C ALA A 540 -11.95 4.98 7.95
N ARG A 541 -12.04 4.15 9.01
CA ARG A 541 -10.88 3.48 9.59
C ARG A 541 -10.26 2.46 8.64
N LEU A 542 -11.08 1.69 7.93
CA LEU A 542 -10.61 0.72 6.93
C LEU A 542 -9.89 1.43 5.76
N TYR A 543 -10.47 2.52 5.27
CA TYR A 543 -9.83 3.38 4.26
C TYR A 543 -8.48 3.91 4.77
N ARG A 544 -8.40 4.31 6.03
CA ARG A 544 -7.16 4.85 6.59
C ARG A 544 -6.09 3.79 6.81
N ILE A 545 -6.44 2.58 7.27
CA ILE A 545 -5.51 1.44 7.34
C ILE A 545 -4.84 1.22 5.99
N TRP A 546 -5.61 1.29 4.91
CA TRP A 546 -5.14 1.18 3.52
C TRP A 546 -4.25 2.37 3.11
N LYS A 547 -4.65 3.61 3.38
CA LYS A 547 -3.82 4.79 3.09
C LYS A 547 -2.50 4.81 3.84
N GLU A 548 -2.49 4.34 5.07
CA GLU A 548 -1.31 4.35 5.93
C GLU A 548 -0.19 3.43 5.44
N THR A 549 -0.54 2.28 4.87
CA THR A 549 0.46 1.39 4.25
C THR A 549 0.95 1.94 2.91
N GLU A 550 0.10 2.63 2.15
CA GLU A 550 0.49 3.34 0.93
C GLU A 550 1.50 4.46 1.25
N GLU A 551 1.18 5.32 2.20
CA GLU A 551 2.05 6.41 2.64
C GLU A 551 3.37 5.90 3.23
N PHE A 552 3.37 4.73 3.87
CA PHE A 552 4.62 4.10 4.32
C PHE A 552 5.52 3.75 3.13
N PHE A 553 4.95 3.23 2.03
CA PHE A 553 5.73 2.98 0.82
C PHE A 553 6.19 4.27 0.13
N ASP A 554 5.40 5.34 0.20
CA ASP A 554 5.83 6.67 -0.25
C ASP A 554 7.04 7.15 0.55
N LEU A 555 6.98 7.02 1.89
CA LEU A 555 8.08 7.34 2.79
C LEU A 555 9.33 6.53 2.44
N VAL A 556 9.22 5.22 2.22
CA VAL A 556 10.36 4.38 1.83
C VAL A 556 11.04 4.90 0.56
N ILE A 557 10.27 5.22 -0.49
CA ILE A 557 10.87 5.70 -1.74
C ILE A 557 11.52 7.08 -1.57
N ASN A 558 10.86 7.99 -0.84
CA ASN A 558 11.41 9.32 -0.56
C ASN A 558 12.71 9.23 0.26
N GLU A 559 12.76 8.35 1.25
CA GLU A 559 13.94 8.14 2.09
C GLU A 559 15.12 7.54 1.30
N ILE A 560 14.84 6.62 0.37
CA ILE A 560 15.86 6.14 -0.57
C ILE A 560 16.40 7.30 -1.42
N THR A 561 15.52 8.14 -1.98
CA THR A 561 15.96 9.25 -2.84
C THR A 561 16.70 10.34 -2.07
N ASP A 562 16.28 10.64 -0.85
CA ASP A 562 16.73 11.81 -0.09
C ASP A 562 17.96 11.50 0.77
N LYS A 563 18.07 10.27 1.31
CA LYS A 563 19.21 9.86 2.15
C LYS A 563 20.23 9.00 1.42
N ILE A 564 19.79 8.01 0.64
CA ILE A 564 20.70 7.07 -0.01
C ILE A 564 21.23 7.65 -1.32
N TYR A 565 20.36 8.28 -2.12
CA TYR A 565 20.72 8.87 -3.41
C TYR A 565 20.69 10.40 -3.43
N ALA A 566 20.97 11.05 -2.29
CA ALA A 566 21.00 12.50 -2.13
C ALA A 566 21.85 13.20 -3.23
N TYR A 567 22.98 12.62 -3.59
CA TYR A 567 23.90 13.17 -4.59
C TYR A 567 23.52 12.85 -6.05
N ARG A 568 22.63 11.87 -6.25
CA ARG A 568 22.23 11.28 -7.55
C ARG A 568 23.41 10.74 -8.36
N TRP A 569 23.16 9.78 -9.25
CA TRP A 569 24.14 9.34 -10.25
C TRP A 569 24.13 10.27 -11.45
N LYS A 570 25.21 10.30 -12.24
CA LYS A 570 25.23 11.08 -13.49
C LYS A 570 25.32 10.21 -14.72
N ARG A 571 24.63 10.65 -15.76
CA ARG A 571 24.81 10.18 -17.14
C ARG A 571 25.46 11.27 -17.97
N ILE A 572 26.16 10.88 -19.03
CA ILE A 572 26.81 11.81 -19.96
C ILE A 572 25.91 11.98 -21.17
N GLY A 573 25.49 13.22 -21.42
CA GLY A 573 24.85 13.65 -22.65
C GLY A 573 25.88 14.24 -23.61
N PHE A 574 25.72 14.00 -24.91
CA PHE A 574 26.51 14.65 -25.95
C PHE A 574 25.73 14.84 -27.24
N SER A 575 26.11 15.84 -28.03
CA SER A 575 25.47 16.15 -29.31
C SER A 575 26.47 16.04 -30.45
N ILE A 576 26.08 15.37 -31.52
CA ILE A 576 26.83 15.26 -32.77
C ILE A 576 26.04 16.00 -33.85
N ASP A 577 26.72 16.87 -34.59
CA ASP A 577 26.09 17.58 -35.72
C ASP A 577 25.59 16.58 -36.79
N ILE A 578 24.39 16.79 -37.31
CA ILE A 578 23.74 15.82 -38.21
C ILE A 578 24.52 15.65 -39.52
N PRO A 579 24.93 16.73 -40.24
CA PRO A 579 25.85 16.63 -41.36
C PRO A 579 27.12 15.84 -41.05
N GLU A 580 27.75 16.08 -39.90
CA GLU A 580 28.95 15.34 -39.48
C GLU A 580 28.62 13.85 -39.28
N LEU A 581 27.55 13.52 -38.55
CA LEU A 581 27.12 12.13 -38.35
C LEU A 581 26.87 11.42 -39.70
N LYS A 582 26.13 12.06 -40.62
CA LYS A 582 25.87 11.51 -41.97
C LYS A 582 27.13 11.32 -42.81
N SER A 583 28.13 12.19 -42.66
CA SER A 583 29.38 12.10 -43.43
C SER A 583 30.23 10.89 -43.00
N ARG A 584 30.07 10.46 -41.73
CA ARG A 584 30.84 9.38 -41.09
C ARG A 584 30.18 8.01 -41.23
N LEU A 585 28.86 7.93 -41.37
CA LEU A 585 28.12 6.67 -41.53
C LEU A 585 28.28 6.03 -42.92
N LYS A 586 28.19 4.69 -42.97
CA LYS A 586 28.10 3.93 -44.23
C LYS A 586 26.83 4.33 -45.01
N LYS A 587 26.87 4.13 -46.33
CA LYS A 587 25.83 4.62 -47.27
C LYS A 587 24.40 4.18 -46.89
N GLU A 588 24.24 2.94 -46.44
CA GLU A 588 22.95 2.35 -46.03
C GLU A 588 22.36 2.93 -44.72
N TYR A 589 23.18 3.62 -43.91
CA TYR A 589 22.78 4.20 -42.62
C TYR A 589 22.71 5.72 -42.63
N LYS A 590 22.81 6.36 -43.80
CA LYS A 590 22.75 7.83 -43.91
C LYS A 590 21.37 8.41 -43.58
N ASP A 591 20.32 7.60 -43.62
CA ASP A 591 19.02 7.98 -43.08
C ASP A 591 18.99 7.78 -41.55
N ILE A 592 19.40 8.83 -40.84
CA ILE A 592 19.50 8.84 -39.38
C ILE A 592 18.13 8.67 -38.71
N LYS A 593 17.01 8.93 -39.41
CA LYS A 593 15.68 8.73 -38.81
C LYS A 593 15.46 7.29 -38.32
N ASN A 594 16.06 6.32 -39.00
CA ASN A 594 15.99 4.91 -38.60
C ASN A 594 16.83 4.58 -37.36
N LEU A 595 17.76 5.47 -36.99
CA LEU A 595 18.59 5.36 -35.80
C LEU A 595 18.06 6.20 -34.64
N GLU A 596 17.10 7.11 -34.86
CA GLU A 596 16.49 7.88 -33.77
C GLU A 596 15.71 6.97 -32.83
N LYS A 597 15.67 7.34 -31.54
CA LYS A 597 15.04 6.56 -30.48
C LYS A 597 15.55 5.12 -30.34
N SER A 598 16.81 4.87 -30.68
CA SER A 598 17.44 3.55 -30.59
C SER A 598 18.55 3.49 -29.53
N SER A 599 18.73 2.30 -28.95
CA SER A 599 19.91 1.97 -28.15
C SER A 599 21.05 1.53 -29.07
N LEU A 600 22.22 2.10 -28.85
CA LEU A 600 23.43 1.90 -29.64
C LEU A 600 24.60 1.54 -28.73
N ILE A 601 25.57 0.85 -29.31
CA ILE A 601 26.84 0.50 -28.68
C ILE A 601 27.95 1.35 -29.30
N ILE A 602 28.77 1.95 -28.44
CA ILE A 602 30.03 2.60 -28.77
C ILE A 602 31.17 1.72 -28.26
N LYS A 603 32.17 1.41 -29.10
CA LYS A 603 33.44 0.80 -28.63
C LYS A 603 34.54 1.87 -28.61
N ILE A 604 35.20 2.04 -27.47
CA ILE A 604 36.31 2.98 -27.27
C ILE A 604 37.55 2.21 -26.83
N SER A 605 38.62 2.28 -27.61
CA SER A 605 39.88 1.59 -27.31
C SER A 605 40.49 2.13 -26.00
N GLY A 606 40.88 1.21 -25.12
CA GLY A 606 41.50 1.52 -23.82
C GLY A 606 40.53 1.83 -22.68
N LEU A 607 39.22 1.93 -22.96
CA LEU A 607 38.18 1.96 -21.93
C LEU A 607 37.96 0.54 -21.42
N ASP A 608 37.88 0.34 -20.11
CA ASP A 608 37.59 -0.96 -19.52
C ASP A 608 36.29 -0.88 -18.70
N PRO A 609 35.20 -1.57 -19.09
CA PRO A 609 35.04 -2.34 -20.34
C PRO A 609 35.02 -1.47 -21.60
N GLU A 610 35.43 -2.00 -22.76
CA GLU A 610 35.55 -1.21 -24.01
C GLU A 610 34.21 -0.75 -24.60
N THR A 611 33.10 -1.38 -24.18
CA THR A 611 31.77 -1.17 -24.73
C THR A 611 30.92 -0.27 -23.84
N LEU A 612 30.39 0.80 -24.42
CA LEU A 612 29.51 1.77 -23.78
C LEU A 612 28.16 1.84 -24.51
N LEU A 613 27.07 1.65 -23.77
CA LEU A 613 25.69 1.73 -24.22
C LEU A 613 25.20 3.18 -24.18
N VAL A 614 24.69 3.64 -25.31
CA VAL A 614 24.15 4.98 -25.48
C VAL A 614 22.77 4.93 -26.14
N PHE A 615 21.91 5.89 -25.79
CA PHE A 615 20.63 6.11 -26.44
C PHE A 615 20.73 7.30 -27.38
N HIS A 616 20.41 7.10 -28.65
CA HIS A 616 20.25 8.18 -29.61
C HIS A 616 18.80 8.69 -29.56
N ASP A 617 18.61 9.93 -29.13
CA ASP A 617 17.31 10.56 -28.97
C ASP A 617 16.78 11.08 -30.33
N ARG A 618 16.98 12.36 -30.61
CA ARG A 618 16.64 13.03 -31.87
C ARG A 618 17.68 14.09 -32.18
N ASN A 619 17.81 14.46 -33.45
CA ASN A 619 18.69 15.56 -33.88
C ASN A 619 20.15 15.39 -33.41
N GLY A 620 20.65 14.15 -33.38
CA GLY A 620 22.06 13.86 -33.04
C GLY A 620 22.38 14.00 -31.56
N LYS A 621 21.37 14.01 -30.67
CA LYS A 621 21.58 13.97 -29.21
C LYS A 621 21.70 12.52 -28.72
N PHE A 622 22.73 12.27 -27.92
CA PHE A 622 23.05 10.98 -27.33
C PHE A 622 23.16 11.07 -25.82
N TYR A 623 22.84 9.98 -25.14
CA TYR A 623 22.97 9.85 -23.68
C TYR A 623 23.56 8.48 -23.35
N THR A 624 24.49 8.41 -22.40
CA THR A 624 24.82 7.12 -21.79
C THR A 624 23.61 6.57 -21.06
N ILE A 625 23.33 5.28 -21.20
CA ILE A 625 22.18 4.61 -20.57
C ILE A 625 22.62 3.38 -19.76
N GLU A 626 23.80 3.46 -19.16
CA GLU A 626 24.30 2.47 -18.20
C GLU A 626 25.07 3.15 -17.07
N SER A 627 25.23 2.41 -15.96
CA SER A 627 26.04 2.86 -14.82
C SER A 627 27.49 3.09 -15.26
N LEU A 628 27.98 4.29 -14.97
CA LEU A 628 29.33 4.69 -15.35
C LEU A 628 30.39 4.21 -14.35
N GLU A 629 30.00 3.83 -13.12
CA GLU A 629 30.92 3.52 -12.02
C GLU A 629 31.92 2.39 -12.31
N LYS A 630 31.53 1.44 -13.17
CA LYS A 630 32.36 0.28 -13.52
C LYS A 630 33.50 0.59 -14.50
N PHE A 631 33.47 1.75 -15.16
CA PHE A 631 34.42 2.06 -16.24
C PHE A 631 35.75 2.60 -15.71
N LYS A 632 36.85 2.20 -16.35
CA LYS A 632 38.22 2.67 -16.09
C LYS A 632 38.90 3.13 -17.38
N PHE A 633 39.69 4.20 -17.33
CA PHE A 633 40.47 4.71 -18.47
C PHE A 633 41.66 5.54 -17.99
N ASN A 634 42.89 5.24 -18.44
CA ASN A 634 44.11 6.02 -18.15
C ASN A 634 44.34 6.42 -16.67
N ASN A 635 43.91 5.62 -15.69
CA ASN A 635 43.92 5.88 -14.22
C ASN A 635 42.70 6.63 -13.65
N LYS A 636 41.70 6.96 -14.47
CA LYS A 636 40.41 7.46 -13.99
C LYS A 636 39.40 6.33 -13.88
N THR A 637 38.38 6.55 -13.05
CA THR A 637 37.24 5.65 -12.89
C THR A 637 35.93 6.40 -13.07
N GLY A 638 34.85 5.65 -13.30
CA GLY A 638 33.51 6.21 -13.28
C GLY A 638 33.22 7.19 -14.42
N GLU A 639 32.47 8.23 -14.08
CA GLU A 639 32.06 9.31 -14.96
C GLU A 639 33.24 10.01 -15.66
N GLU A 640 34.35 10.25 -14.93
CA GLU A 640 35.52 10.94 -15.48
C GLU A 640 36.34 10.05 -16.44
N ALA A 641 36.34 8.73 -16.23
CA ALA A 641 36.93 7.78 -17.18
C ALA A 641 36.19 7.81 -18.52
N VAL A 642 34.86 7.71 -18.49
CA VAL A 642 34.02 7.70 -19.69
C VAL A 642 34.09 9.03 -20.43
N LYS A 643 34.09 10.15 -19.69
CA LYS A 643 34.26 11.49 -20.24
C LYS A 643 35.61 11.63 -20.97
N GLU A 644 36.70 11.15 -20.39
CA GLU A 644 38.01 11.20 -21.05
C GLU A 644 38.08 10.28 -22.27
N ALA A 645 37.55 9.06 -22.16
CA ALA A 645 37.49 8.11 -23.25
C ALA A 645 36.71 8.66 -24.45
N LEU A 646 35.55 9.31 -24.20
CA LEU A 646 34.76 9.94 -25.26
C LEU A 646 35.55 11.01 -26.03
N LYS A 647 36.47 11.74 -25.39
CA LYS A 647 37.30 12.75 -26.08
C LYS A 647 38.22 12.16 -27.15
N GLN A 648 38.56 10.88 -27.08
CA GLN A 648 39.34 10.18 -28.12
C GLN A 648 38.56 10.01 -29.44
N GLY A 649 37.25 10.23 -29.41
CA GLY A 649 36.34 10.09 -30.54
C GLY A 649 35.81 8.67 -30.70
N ILE A 650 34.68 8.56 -31.41
CA ILE A 650 33.96 7.31 -31.63
C ILE A 650 34.40 6.72 -32.98
N LYS A 651 35.03 5.55 -32.93
CA LYS A 651 35.45 4.78 -34.12
C LYS A 651 34.51 3.62 -34.45
N HIS A 652 33.72 3.19 -33.46
CA HIS A 652 32.75 2.11 -33.60
C HIS A 652 31.41 2.54 -33.01
N LEU A 653 30.37 2.49 -33.83
CA LEU A 653 28.98 2.71 -33.43
C LEU A 653 28.13 1.60 -34.05
N ALA A 654 27.33 0.89 -33.25
CA ALA A 654 26.53 -0.24 -33.68
C ALA A 654 25.14 -0.23 -33.02
N LEU A 655 24.17 -0.92 -33.61
CA LEU A 655 22.91 -1.22 -32.92
C LEU A 655 23.18 -2.18 -31.74
N GLU A 656 22.44 -2.05 -30.64
CA GLU A 656 22.61 -2.92 -29.45
C GLU A 656 22.50 -4.41 -29.82
N ASP A 657 21.60 -4.77 -30.74
CA ASP A 657 21.34 -6.15 -31.16
C ASP A 657 22.34 -6.67 -32.22
N GLU A 658 23.12 -5.78 -32.85
CA GLU A 658 24.15 -6.12 -33.86
C GLU A 658 25.51 -5.49 -33.50
N PRO A 659 26.11 -5.79 -32.33
CA PRO A 659 27.25 -5.05 -31.76
C PRO A 659 28.52 -5.07 -32.63
N GLU A 660 28.67 -6.09 -33.48
CA GLU A 660 29.82 -6.25 -34.37
C GLU A 660 29.68 -5.45 -35.68
N LYS A 661 28.47 -5.01 -36.03
CA LYS A 661 28.20 -4.30 -37.27
C LYS A 661 28.45 -2.81 -37.11
N ASN A 662 29.69 -2.39 -37.32
CA ASN A 662 30.05 -0.97 -37.28
C ASN A 662 29.29 -0.18 -38.36
N LEU A 663 28.50 0.79 -37.94
CA LEU A 663 27.74 1.73 -38.77
C LEU A 663 28.65 2.82 -39.35
N ILE A 664 29.81 3.08 -38.72
CA ILE A 664 30.80 4.06 -39.17
C ILE A 664 31.60 3.48 -40.34
N ASP A 665 31.87 4.33 -41.33
CA ASP A 665 32.68 4.01 -42.51
C ASP A 665 34.17 3.89 -42.14
N VAL A 666 34.90 3.05 -42.87
CA VAL A 666 36.28 2.67 -42.51
C VAL A 666 37.20 3.90 -42.47
N GLY A 667 38.02 4.02 -41.42
CA GLY A 667 38.96 5.12 -41.25
C GLY A 667 38.34 6.45 -40.79
N LYS A 668 37.03 6.50 -40.54
CA LYS A 668 36.35 7.70 -40.03
C LYS A 668 36.21 7.67 -38.50
N THR A 669 36.13 8.85 -37.89
CA THR A 669 35.97 9.00 -36.43
C THR A 669 35.02 10.17 -36.15
N ILE A 670 34.08 9.98 -35.24
CA ILE A 670 33.16 11.03 -34.79
C ILE A 670 33.75 11.74 -33.58
N LYS A 671 33.87 13.07 -33.64
CA LYS A 671 34.37 13.89 -32.53
C LYS A 671 33.23 14.26 -31.57
N THR A 672 33.46 14.15 -30.26
CA THR A 672 32.44 14.42 -29.22
C THR A 672 32.86 15.47 -28.18
N GLU A 673 34.14 15.90 -28.18
CA GLU A 673 34.75 16.71 -27.11
C GLU A 673 34.02 18.03 -26.79
N LYS A 674 33.43 18.70 -27.80
CA LYS A 674 32.88 20.06 -27.64
C LYS A 674 31.50 20.13 -26.97
N ASN A 675 30.80 19.01 -26.79
CA ASN A 675 29.37 18.99 -26.45
C ASN A 675 28.99 18.06 -25.28
N LEU A 676 29.94 17.70 -24.41
CA LEU A 676 29.68 16.81 -23.27
C LEU A 676 29.04 17.58 -22.10
N TYR A 677 27.98 17.02 -21.52
CA TYR A 677 27.35 17.53 -20.29
C TYR A 677 26.85 16.38 -19.41
N PHE A 678 26.59 16.67 -18.14
CA PHE A 678 26.12 15.68 -17.17
C PHE A 678 24.67 15.93 -16.79
N GLU A 679 23.88 14.87 -16.75
CA GLU A 679 22.52 14.89 -16.21
C GLU A 679 22.44 13.98 -14.98
N LYS A 680 21.84 14.49 -13.90
CA LYS A 680 21.65 13.74 -12.66
C LYS A 680 20.39 12.87 -12.72
N TYR A 681 20.46 11.65 -12.18
CA TYR A 681 19.32 10.74 -12.06
C TYR A 681 19.39 9.89 -10.79
N TYR A 682 18.23 9.39 -10.36
CA TYR A 682 18.16 8.42 -9.26
C TYR A 682 18.37 7.00 -9.80
N PRO A 683 19.33 6.22 -9.27
CA PRO A 683 19.54 4.82 -9.64
C PRO A 683 18.48 3.92 -8.97
N LEU A 684 17.20 4.23 -9.20
CA LEU A 684 16.05 3.52 -8.67
C LEU A 684 14.97 3.41 -9.75
N ILE A 685 14.47 2.19 -9.95
CA ILE A 685 13.36 1.91 -10.86
C ILE A 685 12.19 1.33 -10.06
N GLU A 686 11.16 2.13 -9.84
CA GLU A 686 9.88 1.60 -9.37
C GLU A 686 9.20 0.74 -10.45
N ILE A 687 8.80 -0.47 -10.07
CA ILE A 687 8.03 -1.42 -10.88
C ILE A 687 6.53 -1.21 -10.65
N ASN A 688 6.10 -1.25 -9.38
CA ASN A 688 4.77 -0.81 -8.97
C ASN A 688 4.77 -0.37 -7.51
N ARG A 689 3.77 0.43 -7.18
CA ARG A 689 3.38 0.83 -5.85
C ARG A 689 1.88 0.62 -5.74
N SER A 690 1.47 -0.08 -4.70
CA SER A 690 0.09 -0.19 -4.26
C SER A 690 0.07 -0.24 -2.73
N PRO A 691 -1.09 -0.06 -2.11
CA PRO A 691 -1.19 -0.04 -0.65
C PRO A 691 -0.79 -1.36 0.02
N LEU A 692 -0.83 -2.47 -0.73
CA LEU A 692 -0.41 -3.80 -0.26
C LEU A 692 1.00 -4.19 -0.70
N SER A 693 1.58 -3.51 -1.70
CA SER A 693 2.87 -3.92 -2.26
C SER A 693 3.70 -2.79 -2.85
N LEU A 694 5.01 -2.84 -2.64
CA LEU A 694 5.99 -1.98 -3.29
C LEU A 694 7.08 -2.85 -3.92
N ARG A 695 7.35 -2.68 -5.22
CA ARG A 695 8.44 -3.36 -5.94
C ARG A 695 9.32 -2.35 -6.65
N PHE A 696 10.62 -2.44 -6.44
CA PHE A 696 11.59 -1.55 -7.08
C PHE A 696 12.95 -2.22 -7.28
N ILE A 697 13.72 -1.70 -8.24
CA ILE A 697 15.06 -2.19 -8.59
C ILE A 697 16.09 -1.11 -8.26
N VAL A 698 17.20 -1.53 -7.65
CA VAL A 698 18.35 -0.72 -7.22
C VAL A 698 19.66 -1.46 -7.50
N PRO A 699 20.82 -0.79 -7.44
CA PRO A 699 22.13 -1.44 -7.39
C PRO A 699 22.19 -2.50 -6.28
N ALA A 700 22.76 -3.66 -6.57
CA ALA A 700 22.78 -4.76 -5.59
C ALA A 700 23.61 -4.43 -4.34
N LEU A 701 24.67 -3.63 -4.49
CA LEU A 701 25.49 -3.15 -3.36
C LEU A 701 24.72 -2.24 -2.39
N ASP A 702 23.73 -1.50 -2.87
CA ASP A 702 22.93 -0.59 -2.02
C ASP A 702 21.78 -1.32 -1.31
N SER A 703 21.47 -2.55 -1.73
CA SER A 703 20.27 -3.27 -1.29
C SER A 703 20.22 -3.50 0.22
N VAL A 704 21.33 -3.86 0.86
CA VAL A 704 21.37 -4.10 2.32
C VAL A 704 21.12 -2.82 3.10
N LYS A 705 21.77 -1.71 2.70
CA LYS A 705 21.57 -0.39 3.31
C LYS A 705 20.11 0.08 3.19
N ILE A 706 19.48 -0.21 2.06
CA ILE A 706 18.05 0.07 1.85
C ILE A 706 17.19 -0.80 2.76
N ILE A 707 17.51 -2.10 2.91
CA ILE A 707 16.77 -3.03 3.77
C ILE A 707 16.87 -2.62 5.26
N GLU A 708 18.06 -2.22 5.72
CA GLU A 708 18.28 -1.66 7.06
C GLU A 708 17.36 -0.45 7.30
N MET A 709 17.40 0.53 6.40
CA MET A 709 16.55 1.72 6.47
C MET A 709 15.05 1.36 6.49
N ILE A 710 14.60 0.40 5.67
CA ILE A 710 13.20 -0.07 5.65
C ILE A 710 12.82 -0.67 7.01
N ALA A 711 13.71 -1.49 7.60
CA ALA A 711 13.45 -2.11 8.90
C ALA A 711 13.33 -1.07 10.01
N GLU A 712 14.18 -0.04 10.02
CA GLU A 712 14.09 1.09 10.96
C GLU A 712 12.79 1.88 10.79
N LEU A 713 12.45 2.25 9.56
CA LEU A 713 11.23 2.99 9.25
C LEU A 713 9.99 2.20 9.66
N TYR A 714 9.93 0.90 9.37
CA TYR A 714 8.82 0.04 9.76
C TYR A 714 8.69 -0.04 11.29
N ASN A 715 9.81 -0.28 11.98
CA ASN A 715 9.80 -0.42 13.44
C ASN A 715 9.36 0.87 14.13
N GLU A 716 9.73 2.04 13.62
CA GLU A 716 9.28 3.32 14.20
C GLU A 716 7.83 3.65 13.83
N ARG A 717 7.45 3.49 12.55
CA ARG A 717 6.11 3.82 12.04
C ARG A 717 5.03 2.94 12.66
N PHE A 718 5.33 1.67 12.96
CA PHE A 718 4.35 0.70 13.45
C PHE A 718 4.66 0.15 14.85
N LYS A 719 5.50 0.84 15.63
CA LYS A 719 5.96 0.40 16.97
C LYS A 719 4.87 -0.08 17.92
N LYS A 720 3.67 0.52 17.87
CA LYS A 720 2.54 0.17 18.76
C LYS A 720 1.79 -1.10 18.34
N VAL A 721 2.03 -1.60 17.13
CA VAL A 721 1.33 -2.77 16.56
C VAL A 721 2.29 -3.82 15.99
N LEU A 722 3.57 -3.79 16.41
CA LEU A 722 4.53 -4.85 16.06
C LEU A 722 3.96 -6.22 16.42
N GLY A 723 4.08 -7.18 15.52
CA GLY A 723 3.46 -8.50 15.67
C GLY A 723 1.96 -8.58 15.39
N LYS A 724 1.28 -7.48 15.01
CA LYS A 724 -0.10 -7.47 14.48
C LYS A 724 -0.16 -7.13 12.99
N LEU A 725 0.78 -6.33 12.49
CA LEU A 725 0.84 -5.88 11.08
C LEU A 725 2.13 -6.39 10.41
N PRO A 726 2.14 -7.57 9.76
CA PRO A 726 3.35 -8.14 9.19
C PRO A 726 3.79 -7.39 7.91
N LEU A 727 5.09 -7.10 7.81
CA LEU A 727 5.74 -6.65 6.58
C LEU A 727 6.67 -7.77 6.07
N ASN A 728 6.37 -8.28 4.89
CA ASN A 728 7.25 -9.23 4.20
C ASN A 728 8.22 -8.49 3.29
N LEU A 729 9.48 -8.93 3.27
CA LEU A 729 10.55 -8.39 2.44
C LEU A 729 11.20 -9.51 1.63
N ARG A 730 11.32 -9.29 0.32
CA ARG A 730 11.96 -10.21 -0.63
C ARG A 730 13.10 -9.49 -1.33
N LEU A 731 14.27 -10.10 -1.37
CA LEU A 731 15.44 -9.59 -2.09
C LEU A 731 15.88 -10.58 -3.17
N LEU A 732 15.78 -10.21 -4.44
CA LEU A 732 16.35 -10.99 -5.54
C LEU A 732 17.48 -10.24 -6.21
N VAL A 733 18.66 -10.85 -6.26
CA VAL A 733 19.81 -10.31 -6.97
C VAL A 733 20.00 -11.06 -8.28
N ALA A 734 20.32 -10.35 -9.36
CA ALA A 734 20.67 -10.95 -10.64
C ALA A 734 21.66 -10.06 -11.40
N LYS A 735 22.28 -10.60 -12.46
CA LYS A 735 23.06 -9.78 -13.40
C LYS A 735 22.12 -8.84 -14.19
N ARG A 736 22.59 -7.65 -14.58
CA ARG A 736 21.77 -6.61 -15.25
C ARG A 736 21.07 -7.08 -16.53
N LYS A 737 21.64 -8.03 -17.27
CA LYS A 737 21.06 -8.62 -18.50
C LYS A 737 20.19 -9.86 -18.22
N PHE A 738 19.93 -10.18 -16.95
CA PHE A 738 19.02 -11.27 -16.60
C PHE A 738 17.58 -10.93 -17.04
N PRO A 739 16.82 -11.89 -17.61
CA PRO A 739 15.48 -11.60 -18.11
C PRO A 739 14.52 -11.10 -17.02
N LEU A 740 14.07 -9.86 -17.15
CA LEU A 740 13.25 -9.19 -16.13
C LEU A 740 11.96 -9.94 -15.79
N TYR A 741 11.27 -10.50 -16.78
CA TYR A 741 10.04 -11.26 -16.55
C TYR A 741 10.29 -12.53 -15.71
N ILE A 742 11.48 -13.15 -15.82
CA ILE A 742 11.87 -14.28 -14.98
C ILE A 742 12.17 -13.81 -13.55
N LEU A 743 12.82 -12.66 -13.40
CA LEU A 743 13.08 -12.05 -12.09
C LEU A 743 11.77 -11.77 -11.33
N LEU A 744 10.76 -11.21 -12.02
CA LEU A 744 9.43 -10.96 -11.46
C LEU A 744 8.64 -12.25 -11.19
N GLU A 745 8.80 -13.29 -12.04
CA GLU A 745 8.19 -14.61 -11.78
C GLU A 745 8.79 -15.27 -10.54
N ALA A 746 10.12 -15.19 -10.38
CA ALA A 746 10.83 -15.69 -9.21
C ALA A 746 10.37 -14.97 -7.93
N GLU A 747 10.21 -13.64 -7.98
CA GLU A 747 9.69 -12.84 -6.86
C GLU A 747 8.29 -13.31 -6.43
N LYS A 748 7.40 -13.53 -7.40
CA LYS A 748 6.03 -14.02 -7.16
C LYS A 748 5.98 -15.40 -6.48
N ARG A 749 7.06 -16.20 -6.58
CA ARG A 749 7.15 -17.51 -5.91
C ARG A 749 7.51 -17.38 -4.43
N MET A 750 8.20 -16.32 -4.03
CA MET A 750 8.66 -16.13 -2.65
C MET A 750 7.50 -15.76 -1.73
N LEU A 751 7.42 -16.40 -0.56
CA LEU A 751 6.47 -16.06 0.52
C LEU A 751 5.01 -15.94 0.04
N LYS A 752 4.63 -16.74 -0.97
CA LYS A 752 3.27 -16.68 -1.56
C LYS A 752 2.28 -17.57 -0.81
N ASP A 753 2.78 -18.58 -0.10
CA ASP A 753 1.97 -19.65 0.47
C ASP A 753 1.22 -19.16 1.71
N GLU A 754 0.00 -19.65 1.93
CA GLU A 754 -0.90 -19.24 3.03
C GLU A 754 -0.30 -19.46 4.42
N GLU A 755 0.76 -20.25 4.55
CA GLU A 755 1.46 -20.45 5.83
C GLU A 755 2.15 -19.19 6.36
N PHE A 756 2.59 -18.29 5.47
CA PHE A 756 3.24 -17.02 5.83
C PHE A 756 2.25 -15.93 6.27
N LYS A 757 0.95 -16.21 6.16
CA LYS A 757 -0.15 -15.34 6.64
C LYS A 757 -0.74 -15.81 7.97
N LYS A 758 -0.20 -16.89 8.56
CA LYS A 758 -0.73 -17.50 9.78
C LYS A 758 -0.02 -16.98 11.02
N GLN A 759 -0.75 -16.99 12.13
CA GLN A 759 -0.20 -16.69 13.45
C GLN A 759 0.87 -17.70 13.86
N THR A 760 1.86 -17.21 14.59
CA THR A 760 2.91 -18.00 15.23
C THR A 760 2.94 -17.69 16.73
N PRO A 761 2.95 -18.71 17.61
CA PRO A 761 3.15 -18.52 19.04
C PRO A 761 4.59 -18.06 19.28
N MET A 762 4.77 -16.85 19.78
CA MET A 762 6.08 -16.22 19.96
C MET A 762 6.06 -15.28 21.18
N ASP A 763 7.22 -15.14 21.81
CA ASP A 763 7.44 -14.07 22.78
C ASP A 763 7.70 -12.74 22.04
N PRO A 764 7.31 -11.59 22.62
CA PRO A 764 7.56 -10.29 22.00
C PRO A 764 9.07 -10.03 21.82
N TRP A 765 9.48 -9.71 20.59
CA TRP A 765 10.90 -9.45 20.24
C TRP A 765 11.30 -7.96 20.36
N TRP A 766 10.40 -7.09 20.81
CA TRP A 766 10.62 -5.65 20.97
C TRP A 766 10.49 -5.24 22.44
N SER A 767 10.82 -3.98 22.74
CA SER A 767 10.70 -3.46 24.11
C SER A 767 9.24 -3.38 24.56
N VAL A 768 8.98 -3.86 25.78
CA VAL A 768 7.66 -3.84 26.44
C VAL A 768 7.65 -2.97 27.70
N GLU A 769 8.62 -2.06 27.86
CA GLU A 769 8.78 -1.24 29.07
C GLU A 769 7.80 -0.05 29.12
N ARG A 770 7.41 0.50 27.97
CA ARG A 770 6.48 1.62 27.86
C ARG A 770 5.36 1.27 26.89
N LEU A 771 4.36 0.58 27.41
CA LEU A 771 3.21 0.12 26.66
C LEU A 771 2.14 1.20 26.58
N ASP A 772 1.57 1.38 25.38
CA ASP A 772 0.40 2.22 25.19
C ASP A 772 -0.84 1.54 25.79
N GLU A 773 -1.62 2.29 26.57
CA GLU A 773 -2.79 1.77 27.30
C GLU A 773 -3.90 1.25 26.37
N HIS A 774 -3.93 1.62 25.09
CA HIS A 774 -4.95 1.19 24.13
C HIS A 774 -4.45 0.08 23.18
N TYR A 775 -3.18 0.14 22.76
CA TYR A 775 -2.64 -0.73 21.71
C TYR A 775 -1.93 -2.00 22.22
N SER A 776 -1.62 -2.05 23.52
CA SER A 776 -0.74 -3.07 24.12
C SER A 776 -1.35 -4.45 24.34
N PHE A 777 -2.58 -4.69 23.89
CA PHE A 777 -3.29 -5.95 24.10
C PHE A 777 -3.16 -6.89 22.92
N TYR A 778 -2.73 -8.12 23.17
CA TYR A 778 -2.36 -9.09 22.15
C TYR A 778 -3.02 -10.45 22.36
N PRO A 779 -3.30 -11.20 21.26
CA PRO A 779 -3.90 -12.52 21.35
C PRO A 779 -3.03 -13.53 22.11
N THR A 780 -3.61 -14.20 23.10
CA THR A 780 -2.97 -15.30 23.85
C THR A 780 -3.40 -16.68 23.36
N LYS A 781 -4.31 -16.75 22.38
CA LYS A 781 -4.71 -17.97 21.68
C LYS A 781 -4.77 -17.73 20.17
N LYS A 782 -4.68 -18.83 19.41
CA LYS A 782 -4.86 -18.80 17.96
C LYS A 782 -6.32 -18.47 17.62
N ILE A 783 -6.53 -17.70 16.55
CA ILE A 783 -7.87 -17.45 16.02
C ILE A 783 -8.49 -18.73 15.43
N ASP A 784 -9.75 -18.99 15.77
CA ASP A 784 -10.52 -20.19 15.40
C ASP A 784 -11.59 -19.92 14.33
N GLY A 785 -11.56 -18.74 13.71
CA GLY A 785 -12.57 -18.28 12.75
C GLY A 785 -13.59 -17.30 13.35
N LYS A 786 -13.61 -17.11 14.67
CA LYS A 786 -14.35 -16.04 15.34
C LYS A 786 -13.45 -14.84 15.66
N LYS A 787 -14.05 -13.65 15.86
CA LYS A 787 -13.32 -12.46 16.33
C LYS A 787 -12.81 -12.68 17.76
N TYR A 788 -11.73 -11.99 18.14
CA TYR A 788 -11.22 -12.03 19.52
C TYR A 788 -12.23 -11.43 20.49
N THR A 789 -12.24 -12.00 21.69
CA THR A 789 -12.96 -11.48 22.85
C THR A 789 -11.96 -10.91 23.87
N LEU A 790 -12.44 -10.22 24.90
CA LEU A 790 -11.58 -9.73 25.98
C LEU A 790 -10.82 -10.86 26.70
N ASP A 791 -11.32 -12.10 26.69
CA ASP A 791 -10.63 -13.28 27.25
C ASP A 791 -9.40 -13.72 26.47
N ASP A 792 -9.36 -13.34 25.20
CA ASP A 792 -8.30 -13.75 24.29
C ASP A 792 -7.14 -12.77 24.27
N LEU A 793 -7.29 -11.64 24.95
CA LEU A 793 -6.39 -10.51 24.89
C LEU A 793 -5.71 -10.28 26.24
N SER A 794 -4.40 -10.09 26.20
CA SER A 794 -3.60 -9.73 27.38
C SER A 794 -2.67 -8.58 27.04
N PRO A 795 -2.38 -7.68 28.00
CA PRO A 795 -1.26 -6.75 27.88
C PRO A 795 0.04 -7.52 27.57
N LEU A 796 0.87 -6.95 26.70
CA LEU A 796 2.20 -7.46 26.40
C LEU A 796 3.05 -7.59 27.68
N SER A 797 3.83 -8.66 27.76
CA SER A 797 4.77 -8.93 28.85
C SER A 797 5.90 -9.82 28.35
N ARG A 798 7.10 -9.69 28.94
CA ARG A 798 8.22 -10.60 28.64
C ARG A 798 7.96 -11.99 29.22
N GLY A 799 8.43 -13.02 28.52
CA GLY A 799 8.32 -14.42 28.95
C GLY A 799 6.92 -15.01 28.84
N LYS A 800 5.97 -14.28 28.25
CA LYS A 800 4.64 -14.77 27.91
C LYS A 800 4.53 -14.92 26.39
N THR A 801 4.04 -16.07 25.96
CA THR A 801 3.81 -16.36 24.55
C THR A 801 2.51 -15.76 24.06
N PHE A 802 2.56 -15.12 22.89
CA PHE A 802 1.42 -14.52 22.19
C PHE A 802 1.30 -15.09 20.76
N TYR A 803 0.12 -15.03 20.17
CA TYR A 803 -0.12 -15.47 18.79
C TYR A 803 0.02 -14.29 17.83
N LEU A 804 1.25 -14.08 17.37
CA LEU A 804 1.65 -12.92 16.56
C LEU A 804 1.60 -13.23 15.06
N TYR A 805 1.48 -12.18 14.25
CA TYR A 805 1.69 -12.20 12.80
C TYR A 805 3.07 -11.61 12.50
N PRO A 806 4.14 -12.44 12.46
CA PRO A 806 5.47 -11.96 12.11
C PRO A 806 5.55 -11.68 10.60
N GLY A 807 6.32 -10.66 10.23
CA GLY A 807 6.79 -10.48 8.85
C GLY A 807 7.95 -11.44 8.55
N TYR A 808 8.18 -11.75 7.28
CA TYR A 808 9.26 -12.62 6.82
C TYR A 808 10.25 -11.89 5.92
N PHE A 809 11.51 -12.28 5.97
CA PHE A 809 12.58 -11.84 5.09
C PHE A 809 13.19 -13.04 4.38
N ASP A 810 13.25 -12.98 3.05
CA ASP A 810 13.91 -14.01 2.25
C ASP A 810 14.64 -13.38 1.07
N PHE A 811 15.68 -14.07 0.59
CA PHE A 811 16.54 -13.56 -0.47
C PHE A 811 17.08 -14.67 -1.37
N GLU A 812 17.47 -14.35 -2.60
CA GLU A 812 18.12 -15.31 -3.52
C GLU A 812 18.97 -14.60 -4.60
N LEU A 813 20.05 -15.25 -5.03
CA LEU A 813 20.81 -14.88 -6.22
C LEU A 813 20.35 -15.74 -7.41
N LEU A 814 19.87 -15.09 -8.48
CA LEU A 814 19.53 -15.76 -9.73
C LEU A 814 20.69 -15.64 -10.72
N SER A 815 21.40 -16.76 -10.91
CA SER A 815 22.53 -16.86 -11.84
C SER A 815 22.11 -17.48 -13.17
N ALA A 816 21.13 -18.38 -13.14
CA ALA A 816 20.51 -18.99 -14.30
C ALA A 816 18.98 -18.90 -14.22
N THR A 817 18.29 -18.97 -15.36
CA THR A 817 16.82 -18.91 -15.37
C THR A 817 16.21 -20.05 -14.56
N THR A 818 16.85 -21.23 -14.52
CA THR A 818 16.42 -22.42 -13.77
C THR A 818 16.42 -22.24 -12.26
N ASP A 819 17.18 -21.28 -11.72
CA ASP A 819 17.24 -21.02 -10.26
C ASP A 819 15.87 -20.64 -9.69
N ARG A 820 14.96 -20.08 -10.50
CA ARG A 820 13.57 -19.78 -10.08
C ARG A 820 12.81 -20.99 -9.55
N TYR A 821 13.19 -22.20 -9.96
CA TYR A 821 12.56 -23.44 -9.51
C TYR A 821 13.07 -23.92 -8.15
N LYS A 822 14.19 -23.37 -7.65
CA LYS A 822 14.66 -23.59 -6.27
C LYS A 822 13.82 -22.82 -5.24
N ILE A 823 13.04 -21.84 -5.70
CA ILE A 823 12.16 -21.02 -4.87
C ILE A 823 10.81 -21.72 -4.70
N TYR A 824 10.73 -22.54 -3.65
CA TYR A 824 9.50 -23.13 -3.14
C TYR A 824 9.66 -23.47 -1.66
N TYR A 825 8.54 -23.73 -0.97
CA TYR A 825 8.52 -23.96 0.46
C TYR A 825 7.90 -25.32 0.80
N GLU A 826 8.45 -25.96 1.83
CA GLU A 826 7.91 -27.16 2.47
C GLU A 826 7.96 -26.97 3.99
N GLY A 827 6.79 -26.94 4.64
CA GLY A 827 6.70 -26.83 6.10
C GLY A 827 7.35 -25.55 6.64
N LYS A 828 7.01 -24.39 6.05
CA LYS A 828 7.56 -23.04 6.30
C LYS A 828 9.03 -22.82 5.95
N ASN A 829 9.77 -23.82 5.49
CA ASN A 829 11.18 -23.69 5.13
C ASN A 829 11.39 -23.80 3.62
N ARG A 830 12.53 -23.31 3.13
CA ARG A 830 12.95 -23.54 1.74
C ARG A 830 13.03 -25.04 1.42
N GLY A 831 12.31 -25.45 0.39
CA GLY A 831 12.15 -26.87 0.05
C GLY A 831 13.34 -27.49 -0.69
N HIS A 832 14.22 -26.70 -1.31
CA HIS A 832 15.38 -27.24 -2.02
C HIS A 832 16.38 -27.89 -1.04
N GLU A 833 17.00 -29.00 -1.45
CA GLU A 833 17.83 -29.85 -0.58
C GLU A 833 18.97 -29.09 0.11
N ASP A 834 19.69 -28.24 -0.63
CA ASP A 834 20.77 -27.42 -0.07
C ASP A 834 20.26 -26.42 0.98
N HIS A 835 19.11 -25.78 0.73
CA HIS A 835 18.55 -24.83 1.67
C HIS A 835 18.08 -25.50 2.95
N ARG A 836 17.53 -26.72 2.88
CA ARG A 836 17.16 -27.50 4.08
C ARG A 836 18.35 -27.83 4.97
N LEU A 837 19.57 -27.90 4.42
CA LEU A 837 20.78 -28.27 5.15
C LEU A 837 21.54 -27.06 5.69
N PHE A 838 21.55 -25.94 4.94
CA PHE A 838 22.48 -24.83 5.18
C PHE A 838 21.78 -23.49 5.47
N SER A 839 20.46 -23.47 5.62
CA SER A 839 19.69 -22.24 5.71
C SER A 839 18.50 -22.38 6.64
N GLY A 840 18.23 -21.33 7.43
CA GLY A 840 17.02 -21.17 8.23
C GLY A 840 15.93 -20.39 7.49
N ARG A 841 16.11 -20.10 6.19
CA ARG A 841 15.21 -19.27 5.40
C ARG A 841 13.85 -19.94 5.11
N PRO A 842 12.77 -19.14 5.09
CA PRO A 842 12.74 -17.68 5.24
C PRO A 842 12.92 -17.24 6.70
N LEU A 843 13.66 -16.16 6.90
CA LEU A 843 13.91 -15.57 8.21
C LEU A 843 12.70 -14.72 8.62
N TYR A 844 12.59 -14.36 9.91
CA TYR A 844 11.65 -13.31 10.31
C TYR A 844 12.20 -11.93 9.97
N PHE A 845 11.33 -11.01 9.58
CA PHE A 845 11.68 -9.63 9.26
C PHE A 845 12.41 -8.94 10.44
N HIS A 846 11.99 -9.22 11.67
CA HIS A 846 12.60 -8.66 12.87
C HIS A 846 14.02 -9.19 13.15
N GLN A 847 14.51 -10.19 12.40
CA GLN A 847 15.88 -10.68 12.49
C GLN A 847 16.85 -9.90 11.58
N ILE A 848 16.38 -8.98 10.74
CA ILE A 848 17.26 -8.12 9.90
C ILE A 848 18.34 -7.42 10.76
N PRO A 849 18.03 -6.77 11.90
CA PRO A 849 19.06 -6.17 12.75
C PRO A 849 20.11 -7.18 13.25
N GLN A 850 19.70 -8.42 13.52
CA GLN A 850 20.62 -9.49 13.96
C GLN A 850 21.59 -9.88 12.83
N ILE A 851 21.10 -9.95 11.59
CA ILE A 851 21.93 -10.23 10.39
C ILE A 851 22.96 -9.12 10.19
N LEU A 852 22.55 -7.85 10.33
CA LEU A 852 23.44 -6.69 10.20
C LEU A 852 24.50 -6.67 11.32
N GLU A 853 24.10 -6.96 12.57
CA GLU A 853 25.01 -7.06 13.70
C GLU A 853 26.03 -8.20 13.50
N LEU A 854 25.58 -9.39 13.08
CA LEU A 854 26.46 -10.52 12.77
C LEU A 854 27.48 -10.15 11.70
N TRP A 855 27.04 -9.54 10.61
CA TRP A 855 27.96 -9.11 9.56
C TRP A 855 28.93 -8.05 10.04
N GLY A 856 28.49 -7.09 10.86
CA GLY A 856 29.35 -6.09 11.49
C GLY A 856 30.44 -6.74 12.35
N ILE A 857 30.10 -7.76 13.15
CA ILE A 857 31.05 -8.53 13.95
C ILE A 857 32.05 -9.27 13.05
N LEU A 858 31.58 -9.98 12.02
CA LEU A 858 32.44 -10.75 11.13
C LEU A 858 33.39 -9.85 10.33
N SER A 859 32.85 -8.86 9.60
CA SER A 859 33.63 -7.98 8.71
C SER A 859 34.63 -7.09 9.46
N SER A 860 34.35 -6.72 10.71
CA SER A 860 35.28 -5.92 11.51
C SER A 860 36.43 -6.75 12.11
N ASN A 861 36.25 -8.07 12.25
CA ASN A 861 37.19 -8.93 12.97
C ASN A 861 37.92 -9.94 12.08
N LEU A 862 37.36 -10.30 10.93
CA LEU A 862 37.83 -11.40 10.09
C LEU A 862 38.12 -10.94 8.66
N SER A 863 39.11 -11.55 8.03
CA SER A 863 39.31 -11.44 6.57
C SER A 863 38.27 -12.27 5.81
N ASN A 864 38.10 -11.99 4.52
CA ASN A 864 37.27 -12.81 3.62
C ASN A 864 37.70 -14.29 3.61
N SER A 865 39.01 -14.57 3.71
CA SER A 865 39.52 -15.94 3.79
C SER A 865 39.09 -16.66 5.08
N GLN A 866 39.05 -15.96 6.22
CA GLN A 866 38.58 -16.51 7.49
C GLN A 866 37.06 -16.74 7.48
N ILE A 867 36.28 -15.82 6.90
CA ILE A 867 34.83 -15.99 6.73
C ILE A 867 34.53 -17.20 5.83
N ASN A 868 35.23 -17.33 4.71
CA ASN A 868 35.13 -18.49 3.82
C ASN A 868 35.53 -19.80 4.51
N PHE A 869 36.51 -19.76 5.41
CA PHE A 869 36.87 -20.92 6.23
C PHE A 869 35.70 -21.36 7.13
N ILE A 870 35.07 -20.42 7.85
CA ILE A 870 33.89 -20.70 8.68
C ILE A 870 32.78 -21.34 7.84
N GLU A 871 32.42 -20.72 6.71
CA GLU A 871 31.37 -21.21 5.83
C GLU A 871 31.65 -22.64 5.36
N LYS A 872 32.85 -22.90 4.83
CA LYS A 872 33.25 -24.22 4.34
C LYS A 872 33.27 -25.28 5.45
N ALA A 873 33.81 -24.94 6.62
CA ALA A 873 33.91 -25.87 7.74
C ALA A 873 32.51 -26.29 8.22
N LEU A 874 31.61 -25.33 8.45
CA LEU A 874 30.25 -25.61 8.91
C LEU A 874 29.43 -26.36 7.86
N THR A 875 29.44 -25.90 6.60
CA THR A 875 28.66 -26.54 5.52
C THR A 875 29.16 -27.95 5.23
N SER A 876 30.49 -28.18 5.19
CA SER A 876 31.06 -29.52 5.02
C SER A 876 30.61 -30.46 6.15
N LYS A 877 30.60 -29.97 7.40
CA LYS A 877 30.22 -30.80 8.55
C LYS A 877 28.74 -31.12 8.59
N LEU A 878 27.88 -30.16 8.28
CA LEU A 878 26.43 -30.38 8.13
C LEU A 878 26.13 -31.40 7.02
N ARG A 879 26.88 -31.34 5.91
CA ARG A 879 26.74 -32.26 4.77
C ARG A 879 27.20 -33.68 5.14
N GLU A 880 28.35 -33.81 5.81
CA GLU A 880 28.87 -35.09 6.35
C GLU A 880 27.85 -35.75 7.28
N TRP A 881 27.21 -34.95 8.15
CA TRP A 881 26.34 -35.47 9.21
C TRP A 881 24.87 -35.54 8.83
N LYS A 882 24.49 -35.25 7.58
CA LYS A 882 23.10 -35.22 7.13
C LYS A 882 22.28 -36.44 7.59
N ASN A 883 22.83 -37.64 7.38
CA ASN A 883 22.14 -38.92 7.63
C ASN A 883 22.50 -39.55 8.99
N VAL A 884 23.28 -38.87 9.83
CA VAL A 884 23.65 -39.36 11.17
C VAL A 884 22.45 -39.20 12.09
N LYS A 885 22.03 -40.32 12.70
CA LYS A 885 20.99 -40.41 13.73
C LYS A 885 21.65 -40.64 15.09
N ASP A 886 22.04 -39.56 15.74
CA ASP A 886 22.63 -39.55 17.08
C ASP A 886 21.92 -38.46 17.89
N GLU A 887 21.45 -38.79 19.10
CA GLU A 887 20.75 -37.87 19.99
C GLU A 887 21.67 -36.72 20.46
N ASN A 888 22.99 -36.94 20.50
CA ASN A 888 23.99 -35.92 20.88
C ASN A 888 24.47 -35.06 19.72
N LYS A 889 24.01 -35.32 18.48
CA LYS A 889 24.48 -34.65 17.26
C LYS A 889 24.46 -33.13 17.35
N GLU A 890 23.40 -32.57 17.91
CA GLU A 890 23.25 -31.12 18.05
C GLU A 890 24.29 -30.52 19.01
N ASN A 891 24.52 -31.18 20.14
CA ASN A 891 25.55 -30.76 21.10
C ASN A 891 26.97 -30.91 20.52
N THR A 892 27.23 -32.01 19.80
CA THR A 892 28.52 -32.20 19.12
C THR A 892 28.73 -31.15 18.03
N PHE A 893 27.68 -30.79 17.28
CA PHE A 893 27.76 -29.72 16.28
C PHE A 893 27.99 -28.36 16.93
N ARG A 894 27.39 -28.07 18.09
CA ARG A 894 27.67 -26.87 18.88
C ARG A 894 29.15 -26.75 19.24
N ILE A 895 29.75 -27.82 19.76
CA ILE A 895 31.18 -27.84 20.11
C ILE A 895 32.04 -27.63 18.86
N PHE A 896 31.68 -28.27 17.75
CA PHE A 896 32.37 -28.08 16.47
C PHE A 896 32.30 -26.62 16.01
N ALA A 897 31.10 -26.03 15.97
CA ALA A 897 30.89 -24.65 15.55
C ALA A 897 31.64 -23.65 16.44
N GLU A 898 31.61 -23.83 17.76
CA GLU A 898 32.39 -23.01 18.71
C GLU A 898 33.90 -23.13 18.44
N THR A 899 34.40 -24.34 18.19
CA THR A 899 35.82 -24.57 17.89
C THR A 899 36.23 -23.92 16.57
N THR A 900 35.41 -24.06 15.52
CA THR A 900 35.62 -23.39 14.23
C THR A 900 35.65 -21.87 14.38
N LEU A 901 34.74 -21.30 15.16
CA LEU A 901 34.72 -19.86 15.43
C LEU A 901 35.97 -19.42 16.21
N LYS A 902 36.36 -20.15 17.25
CA LYS A 902 37.61 -19.87 17.99
C LYS A 902 38.83 -19.86 17.10
N ASP A 903 38.95 -20.84 16.20
CA ASP A 903 40.06 -20.93 15.25
C ASP A 903 40.06 -19.76 14.27
N ALA A 904 38.90 -19.43 13.69
CA ALA A 904 38.78 -18.32 12.76
C ALA A 904 39.12 -16.95 13.39
N PHE A 905 38.64 -16.69 14.62
CA PHE A 905 38.92 -15.44 15.33
C PHE A 905 40.33 -15.40 15.96
N GLY A 906 40.93 -16.57 16.22
CA GLY A 906 42.21 -16.70 16.91
C GLY A 906 42.23 -15.92 18.23
N ARG A 907 43.29 -15.12 18.46
CA ARG A 907 43.45 -14.30 19.67
C ARG A 907 42.33 -13.28 19.90
N LYS A 908 41.58 -12.90 18.85
CA LYS A 908 40.48 -11.94 18.98
C LYS A 908 39.28 -12.53 19.72
N TRP A 909 39.13 -13.86 19.72
CA TRP A 909 37.99 -14.54 20.34
C TRP A 909 37.85 -14.20 21.83
N ASP A 910 38.95 -14.25 22.59
CA ASP A 910 38.93 -13.99 24.03
C ASP A 910 38.70 -12.50 24.38
N GLY A 911 38.92 -11.60 23.41
CA GLY A 911 38.60 -10.18 23.53
C GLY A 911 37.13 -9.84 23.27
N LEU A 912 36.33 -10.79 22.75
CA LEU A 912 34.90 -10.59 22.54
C LEU A 912 34.13 -10.69 23.86
N ARG A 913 33.12 -9.83 24.01
CA ARG A 913 32.15 -9.93 25.12
C ARG A 913 31.48 -11.31 25.12
N GLU A 914 31.09 -11.78 26.29
CA GLU A 914 30.45 -13.08 26.46
C GLU A 914 29.15 -13.19 25.65
N GLU A 915 28.36 -12.12 25.65
CA GLU A 915 27.11 -12.04 24.88
C GLU A 915 27.37 -12.15 23.37
N THR A 916 28.44 -11.54 22.88
CA THR A 916 28.86 -11.61 21.46
C THR A 916 29.29 -13.03 21.08
N ARG A 917 30.07 -13.70 21.95
CA ARG A 917 30.47 -15.10 21.73
C ARG A 917 29.25 -16.02 21.73
N PHE A 918 28.34 -15.84 22.68
CA PHE A 918 27.09 -16.59 22.74
C PHE A 918 26.23 -16.36 21.49
N PHE A 919 26.11 -15.12 21.04
CA PHE A 919 25.37 -14.76 19.83
C PHE A 919 25.92 -15.44 18.58
N LEU A 920 27.25 -15.43 18.37
CA LEU A 920 27.91 -16.13 17.25
C LEU A 920 27.67 -17.65 17.27
N ILE A 921 27.77 -18.27 18.45
CA ILE A 921 27.54 -19.71 18.61
C ILE A 921 26.06 -20.02 18.33
N SER A 922 25.13 -19.29 18.94
CA SER A 922 23.68 -19.50 18.74
C SER A 922 23.26 -19.33 17.28
N SER A 923 23.86 -18.35 16.59
CA SER A 923 23.61 -18.06 15.17
C SER A 923 24.17 -19.14 14.25
N SER A 924 25.25 -19.82 14.66
CA SER A 924 25.74 -21.02 13.95
C SER A 924 24.76 -22.19 14.03
N LEU A 925 24.00 -22.31 15.13
CA LEU A 925 23.08 -23.42 15.36
C LEU A 925 21.74 -23.26 14.65
N ASN A 926 21.20 -22.04 14.61
CA ASN A 926 19.93 -21.74 13.96
C ASN A 926 20.08 -21.34 12.48
N MET A 927 21.27 -21.57 11.89
CA MET A 927 21.66 -21.25 10.52
C MET A 927 21.73 -19.75 10.16
N LEU A 928 21.40 -18.84 11.09
CA LEU A 928 21.44 -17.39 10.85
C LEU A 928 22.85 -16.89 10.47
N LEU A 929 23.90 -17.51 11.01
CA LEU A 929 25.28 -17.20 10.64
C LEU A 929 25.58 -17.55 9.17
N LEU A 930 25.16 -18.73 8.72
CA LEU A 930 25.35 -19.16 7.33
C LEU A 930 24.50 -18.33 6.37
N ASP A 931 23.25 -18.01 6.72
CA ASP A 931 22.41 -17.11 5.94
C ASP A 931 23.01 -15.69 5.88
N THR A 932 23.60 -15.19 6.97
CA THR A 932 24.29 -13.90 7.00
C THR A 932 25.49 -13.92 6.06
N ILE A 933 26.36 -14.92 6.16
CA ILE A 933 27.50 -15.06 5.23
C ILE A 933 26.98 -15.12 3.79
N ASN A 934 25.97 -15.95 3.51
CA ASN A 934 25.41 -16.08 2.16
C ASN A 934 24.86 -14.78 1.60
N LEU A 935 24.13 -14.01 2.41
CA LEU A 935 23.59 -12.72 2.00
C LEU A 935 24.71 -11.76 1.57
N PHE A 936 25.76 -11.62 2.37
CA PHE A 936 26.78 -10.58 2.17
C PHE A 936 27.92 -10.99 1.23
N THR A 937 28.31 -12.26 1.20
CA THR A 937 29.41 -12.73 0.33
C THR A 937 28.90 -13.14 -1.04
N HIS A 938 27.80 -13.90 -1.10
CA HIS A 938 27.33 -14.51 -2.36
C HIS A 938 26.24 -13.68 -3.03
N VAL A 939 25.24 -13.22 -2.28
CA VAL A 939 24.04 -12.57 -2.87
C VAL A 939 24.31 -11.11 -3.20
N THR A 940 24.63 -10.27 -2.21
CA THR A 940 24.86 -8.83 -2.39
C THR A 940 26.32 -8.50 -2.65
N GLY A 941 27.25 -9.38 -2.24
CA GLY A 941 28.69 -9.38 -2.52
C GLY A 941 29.35 -8.00 -2.45
N VAL A 942 29.83 -7.62 -1.27
CA VAL A 942 30.91 -6.63 -1.12
C VAL A 942 32.19 -7.24 -1.74
N PRO A 943 33.02 -6.51 -2.49
CA PRO A 943 34.16 -7.06 -3.24
C PRO A 943 35.00 -8.06 -2.43
N GLU A 944 35.48 -9.09 -3.13
CA GLU A 944 36.82 -9.61 -2.90
C GLU A 944 37.75 -8.40 -3.05
N ASP A 945 38.21 -7.85 -1.93
CA ASP A 945 39.25 -6.82 -1.97
C ASP A 945 40.49 -7.37 -2.71
N GLU A 946 41.06 -6.50 -3.53
CA GLU A 946 42.26 -6.68 -4.37
C GLU A 946 43.44 -7.34 -3.65
#